data_AF-A0A673CU22-F1
#
_entry.id   AF-A0A673CU22-F1
#
_cell.length_a   1.000
_cell.length_b   1.000
_cell.length_c   1.000
_cell.angle_alpha   90.00
_cell.angle_beta   90.00
_cell.angle_gamma   90.00
#
_symmetry.space_group_name_H-M   'P 1'
#
loop_
_entity.id
_entity.type
_entity.pdbx_description
1 polymer ?
#
loop_
_entity_poly.entity_id
_entity_poly.type
_entity_poly.pdbx_seq_one_letter_code
_entity_poly.pdbx_strand_id
1 'polypeptide(L)'
;SSVLQGQQERPTVNFTMIHIISIMGQFFLLPECPPMGLETLKIDDFQLHASTIRRYGLGAHRGRLNIQAGLYEDDLYDGAWCAGRDDPLQWFEVDARRLTKFTGVITQGRSSLWSSDWVTSYKVMVSNDSHTWITLKNGSKDLIFSGNREKEIPVRNIFPVPVVARYIRVNPRSWYNSGSICMRVEVLGCPMPGDGFVRTQRNEVITTDDLDFRHHSYKEMRQLMKVVNEMCPNITRIYNIGKSHNGLKLYAIEISDNPGEHEVGEPEFRYTAGSHGNEVLGRELLLLLMQFICLEYLSGNQRIRHLVEETRIHLLPSVNPDGYEKAFEVGSELSGWSLGRWSNDGIDIHHNFPDLNSVLWEAEAKKWIPRKMFNHHVAIPEWYQSRNASVAVETRALIVWMEKMPFVLGGNLQGGELVVTFPYDKTRSLGVTREQTPTPDDHVFRWLAFSYASTHRLMTDANRRVCHREDFAKEDGTINGASWHTAPGSMNDFSYLHTNCFELSMYVGCDKFPHESELPEEWENNRESLLVFMEQVHRGIKGVVRDMQGRGIPNAIISVEGISHDIRTAADGDYWRLLNPGEYRVSARAEGYSLTSKKCEVGYEMGATRCDFTISRTNLSRIKEIMERFNKQPIRLPVRQLQARRSRERRLGT
;
A
#
# COMPACT_ATOMS: atom_id res chain seq x y z
N SER A 1 -46.39 -29.27 -33.09
CA SER A 1 -45.95 -28.82 -31.77
C SER A 1 -44.46 -29.05 -31.61
N SER A 2 -43.78 -28.11 -30.94
CA SER A 2 -42.34 -28.01 -30.61
C SER A 2 -41.35 -27.86 -31.77
N VAL A 3 -40.93 -26.61 -31.98
CA VAL A 3 -39.75 -26.18 -32.75
C VAL A 3 -38.56 -26.02 -31.79
N LEU A 4 -37.41 -26.52 -32.22
CA LEU A 4 -36.11 -26.48 -31.57
C LEU A 4 -35.57 -25.04 -31.42
N GLN A 5 -35.03 -24.71 -30.24
CA GLN A 5 -34.12 -23.59 -30.03
C GLN A 5 -32.71 -24.13 -29.81
N GLY A 6 -31.79 -23.73 -30.68
CA GLY A 6 -30.35 -24.00 -30.53
C GLY A 6 -29.73 -23.04 -29.52
N GLN A 7 -29.03 -23.60 -28.54
CA GLN A 7 -28.06 -22.89 -27.71
C GLN A 7 -26.74 -22.75 -28.48
N GLN A 8 -26.21 -21.54 -28.51
CA GLN A 8 -24.93 -21.22 -29.10
C GLN A 8 -23.84 -21.36 -28.03
N GLU A 9 -22.90 -22.26 -28.28
CA GLU A 9 -21.77 -22.59 -27.40
C GLU A 9 -20.79 -21.41 -27.27
N ARG A 10 -20.31 -21.17 -26.03
CA ARG A 10 -19.18 -20.28 -25.73
C ARG A 10 -17.87 -20.96 -26.13
N PRO A 11 -16.88 -20.27 -26.70
CA PRO A 11 -15.59 -20.87 -27.00
C PRO A 11 -14.79 -21.06 -25.71
N THR A 12 -14.59 -22.32 -25.32
CA THR A 12 -13.63 -22.75 -24.30
C THR A 12 -12.22 -22.72 -24.91
N VAL A 13 -11.39 -21.78 -24.47
CA VAL A 13 -9.95 -21.79 -24.77
C VAL A 13 -9.30 -22.82 -23.86
N ASN A 14 -8.80 -23.91 -24.45
CA ASN A 14 -8.18 -25.03 -23.75
C ASN A 14 -6.82 -24.65 -23.15
N PHE A 15 -6.78 -24.36 -21.85
CA PHE A 15 -5.56 -24.36 -21.03
C PHE A 15 -5.08 -25.81 -20.79
N THR A 16 -4.34 -26.39 -21.74
CA THR A 16 -3.76 -27.75 -21.59
C THR A 16 -2.26 -27.83 -21.85
N MET A 17 -1.53 -26.72 -21.76
CA MET A 17 -0.09 -26.68 -22.05
C MET A 17 0.80 -26.17 -20.90
N ILE A 18 0.46 -26.47 -19.64
CA ILE A 18 1.32 -26.18 -18.45
C ILE A 18 1.63 -27.44 -17.60
N HIS A 19 1.18 -28.64 -18.00
CA HIS A 19 1.37 -29.86 -17.20
C HIS A 19 2.24 -30.94 -17.84
N ILE A 20 3.46 -30.62 -18.30
CA ILE A 20 4.48 -31.66 -18.57
C ILE A 20 5.91 -31.17 -18.28
N ILE A 21 6.25 -30.79 -17.04
CA ILE A 21 7.61 -30.95 -16.48
C ILE A 21 7.51 -31.09 -14.95
N SER A 22 7.15 -32.27 -14.44
CA SER A 22 7.59 -32.73 -13.11
C SER A 22 7.16 -34.19 -12.90
N ILE A 23 7.78 -35.11 -13.63
CA ILE A 23 7.74 -36.53 -13.29
C ILE A 23 9.17 -37.01 -13.37
N MET A 24 9.88 -36.98 -12.24
CA MET A 24 10.87 -37.97 -11.78
C MET A 24 11.49 -37.44 -10.47
N GLY A 25 11.03 -37.97 -9.33
CA GLY A 25 11.70 -37.78 -8.03
C GLY A 25 10.83 -37.45 -6.81
N GLN A 26 9.63 -38.00 -6.67
CA GLN A 26 8.85 -37.88 -5.42
C GLN A 26 9.22 -39.00 -4.44
N PHE A 27 10.09 -38.69 -3.47
CA PHE A 27 9.94 -39.27 -2.14
C PHE A 27 8.60 -38.76 -1.57
N PHE A 28 7.79 -39.66 -1.01
CA PHE A 28 6.49 -39.35 -0.41
C PHE A 28 6.63 -38.38 0.78
N LEU A 29 6.60 -37.08 0.52
CA LEU A 29 6.21 -36.07 1.51
C LEU A 29 4.69 -35.98 1.47
N LEU A 30 4.01 -36.30 2.56
CA LEU A 30 2.59 -35.99 2.72
C LEU A 30 2.41 -34.48 2.54
N PRO A 31 1.37 -34.01 1.83
CA PRO A 31 1.13 -32.58 1.68
C PRO A 31 0.97 -31.97 3.06
N GLU A 32 1.80 -30.97 3.32
CA GLU A 32 1.84 -30.24 4.57
C GLU A 32 0.61 -29.33 4.67
N CYS A 33 0.06 -29.19 5.88
CA CYS A 33 -1.13 -28.36 6.06
C CYS A 33 -0.77 -26.88 6.18
N PRO A 34 -1.62 -25.98 5.67
CA PRO A 34 -1.40 -24.53 5.78
C PRO A 34 -1.52 -24.06 7.23
N PRO A 35 -1.07 -22.82 7.54
CA PRO A 35 -1.39 -22.16 8.78
C PRO A 35 -2.91 -22.04 8.96
N MET A 36 -3.38 -22.21 10.18
CA MET A 36 -4.80 -22.15 10.51
C MET A 36 -5.33 -20.72 10.63
N GLY A 37 -4.44 -19.74 10.69
CA GLY A 37 -4.75 -18.31 10.66
C GLY A 37 -4.86 -17.69 12.06
N LEU A 38 -3.90 -18.00 12.93
CA LEU A 38 -3.72 -17.24 14.17
C LEU A 38 -3.20 -15.84 13.84
N GLU A 39 -2.25 -15.71 12.91
CA GLU A 39 -1.73 -14.41 12.45
C GLU A 39 -2.78 -13.60 11.67
N THR A 40 -3.43 -14.24 10.70
CA THR A 40 -4.44 -13.61 9.82
C THR A 40 -5.79 -13.38 10.49
N LEU A 41 -5.90 -13.72 11.77
CA LEU A 41 -7.09 -13.57 12.61
C LEU A 41 -8.30 -14.43 12.21
N LYS A 42 -8.14 -15.41 11.30
CA LYS A 42 -9.18 -16.40 10.97
C LYS A 42 -9.57 -17.26 12.18
N ILE A 43 -8.62 -17.51 13.08
CA ILE A 43 -8.91 -18.09 14.39
C ILE A 43 -9.38 -16.97 15.32
N ASP A 44 -10.63 -17.04 15.76
CA ASP A 44 -11.21 -16.06 16.66
C ASP A 44 -10.62 -16.12 18.08
N ASP A 45 -10.69 -15.02 18.85
CA ASP A 45 -10.14 -14.96 20.21
C ASP A 45 -10.77 -15.98 21.18
N PHE A 46 -12.04 -16.35 21.00
CA PHE A 46 -12.68 -17.37 21.86
C PHE A 46 -12.24 -18.80 21.54
N GLN A 47 -11.53 -19.03 20.43
CA GLN A 47 -10.91 -20.32 20.12
C GLN A 47 -9.56 -20.47 20.82
N LEU A 48 -9.07 -19.43 21.51
CA LEU A 48 -7.77 -19.38 22.16
C LEU A 48 -7.92 -19.41 23.67
N HIS A 49 -7.25 -20.37 24.32
CA HIS A 49 -7.24 -20.51 25.76
C HIS A 49 -5.81 -20.68 26.28
N ALA A 50 -5.61 -20.41 27.57
CA ALA A 50 -4.34 -20.63 28.22
C ALA A 50 -4.52 -21.09 29.67
N SER A 51 -3.53 -21.79 30.20
CA SER A 51 -3.50 -22.27 31.59
C SER A 51 -3.62 -21.15 32.62
N THR A 52 -2.83 -20.10 32.42
CA THR A 52 -2.81 -18.88 33.20
C THR A 52 -2.37 -17.73 32.31
N ILE A 53 -2.68 -16.50 32.73
CA ILE A 53 -2.25 -15.27 32.04
C ILE A 53 -1.61 -14.34 33.07
N ARG A 54 -0.52 -13.67 32.69
CA ARG A 54 0.14 -12.70 33.58
C ARG A 54 -0.71 -11.45 33.80
N ARG A 55 -1.35 -10.96 32.74
CA ARG A 55 -2.27 -9.83 32.70
C ARG A 55 -3.07 -9.87 31.40
N TYR A 56 -4.08 -9.02 31.27
CA TYR A 56 -4.97 -9.01 30.09
C TYR A 56 -4.20 -8.79 28.78
N GLY A 57 -3.33 -7.77 28.68
CA GLY A 57 -2.53 -7.50 27.49
C GLY A 57 -1.55 -8.63 27.10
N LEU A 58 -1.37 -9.64 27.95
CA LEU A 58 -0.55 -10.84 27.71
C LEU A 58 -1.40 -12.13 27.68
N GLY A 59 -2.68 -12.01 27.34
CA GLY A 59 -3.61 -13.14 27.30
C GLY A 59 -3.45 -14.04 26.08
N ALA A 60 -4.22 -15.14 26.03
CA ALA A 60 -4.19 -16.09 24.91
C ALA A 60 -4.51 -15.43 23.55
N HIS A 61 -5.41 -14.44 23.54
CA HIS A 61 -5.74 -13.64 22.35
C HIS A 61 -4.54 -12.88 21.73
N ARG A 62 -3.43 -12.76 22.48
CA ARG A 62 -2.18 -12.13 22.04
C ARG A 62 -1.09 -13.16 21.72
N GLY A 63 -1.35 -14.46 21.88
CA GLY A 63 -0.40 -15.53 21.53
C GLY A 63 -0.34 -15.85 20.04
N ARG A 64 -0.57 -14.87 19.17
CA ARG A 64 -0.63 -15.01 17.71
C ARG A 64 0.72 -14.68 17.09
N LEU A 65 1.11 -15.39 16.04
CA LEU A 65 2.34 -15.09 15.31
C LEU A 65 2.35 -13.62 14.86
N ASN A 66 3.54 -13.01 14.90
CA ASN A 66 3.84 -11.64 14.48
C ASN A 66 3.03 -10.49 15.10
N ILE A 67 2.17 -10.75 16.09
CA ILE A 67 1.43 -9.66 16.76
C ILE A 67 2.38 -8.63 17.36
N GLN A 68 2.10 -7.35 17.13
CA GLN A 68 2.93 -6.23 17.56
C GLN A 68 2.47 -5.65 18.90
N ALA A 69 3.45 -5.23 19.71
CA ALA A 69 3.21 -4.66 21.04
C ALA A 69 3.10 -3.14 21.03
N GLY A 70 2.50 -2.61 22.10
CA GLY A 70 2.54 -1.20 22.49
C GLY A 70 3.95 -0.60 22.58
N LEU A 71 4.03 0.73 22.59
CA LEU A 71 5.28 1.43 22.95
C LEU A 71 5.57 1.31 24.45
N TYR A 72 4.54 1.11 25.28
CA TYR A 72 4.64 1.03 26.73
C TYR A 72 4.38 -0.42 27.18
N GLU A 73 5.07 -0.85 28.24
CA GLU A 73 4.70 -2.11 28.91
C GLU A 73 3.44 -1.95 29.75
N ASP A 74 2.81 -3.07 30.08
CA ASP A 74 1.62 -3.14 30.95
C ASP A 74 0.37 -2.44 30.40
N ASP A 75 0.33 -2.19 29.09
CA ASP A 75 -0.87 -1.70 28.41
C ASP A 75 -1.82 -2.85 28.01
N LEU A 76 -2.94 -2.49 27.37
CA LEU A 76 -3.93 -3.45 26.88
C LEU A 76 -3.41 -4.30 25.71
N TYR A 77 -2.24 -3.98 25.14
CA TYR A 77 -1.76 -4.49 23.87
C TYR A 77 -0.26 -4.90 23.88
N ASP A 78 0.16 -5.75 24.83
CA ASP A 78 1.48 -6.38 24.77
C ASP A 78 1.58 -7.44 23.65
N GLY A 79 2.79 -7.87 23.27
CA GLY A 79 3.03 -8.65 22.05
C GLY A 79 3.20 -10.16 22.19
N ALA A 80 2.51 -10.83 23.12
CA ALA A 80 2.47 -12.30 23.21
C ALA A 80 1.41 -12.79 24.21
N TRP A 81 1.16 -14.11 24.25
CA TRP A 81 0.68 -14.74 25.48
C TRP A 81 1.86 -14.92 26.44
N CYS A 82 1.68 -14.54 27.71
CA CYS A 82 2.60 -14.90 28.80
C CYS A 82 1.85 -15.55 29.95
N ALA A 83 2.41 -16.66 30.45
CA ALA A 83 1.85 -17.36 31.59
C ALA A 83 1.95 -16.51 32.88
N GLY A 84 1.01 -16.70 33.79
CA GLY A 84 1.03 -16.06 35.11
C GLY A 84 2.01 -16.70 36.09
N ARG A 85 2.55 -17.88 35.76
CA ARG A 85 3.56 -18.60 36.55
C ARG A 85 4.58 -19.25 35.64
N ASP A 86 5.84 -19.25 36.05
CA ASP A 86 6.95 -19.85 35.32
C ASP A 86 7.20 -21.30 35.81
N ASP A 87 6.27 -22.20 35.47
CA ASP A 87 6.34 -23.62 35.81
C ASP A 87 5.99 -24.53 34.61
N PRO A 88 6.34 -25.83 34.63
CA PRO A 88 6.09 -26.70 33.48
C PRO A 88 4.63 -27.14 33.27
N LEU A 89 3.67 -26.64 34.05
CA LEU A 89 2.24 -26.95 33.92
C LEU A 89 1.50 -25.95 33.00
N GLN A 90 2.21 -24.96 32.46
CA GLN A 90 1.60 -23.93 31.62
C GLN A 90 1.30 -24.44 30.20
N TRP A 91 0.26 -23.91 29.57
CA TRP A 91 -0.09 -24.28 28.20
C TRP A 91 -0.86 -23.17 27.48
N PHE A 92 -0.70 -23.14 26.16
CA PHE A 92 -1.50 -22.38 25.21
C PHE A 92 -2.33 -23.35 24.37
N GLU A 93 -3.62 -23.11 24.21
CA GLU A 93 -4.57 -24.01 23.55
C GLU A 93 -5.29 -23.32 22.39
N VAL A 94 -5.49 -24.10 21.32
CA VAL A 94 -6.29 -23.71 20.16
C VAL A 94 -7.40 -24.74 19.95
N ASP A 95 -8.66 -24.28 19.92
CA ASP A 95 -9.82 -25.07 19.48
C ASP A 95 -10.02 -24.92 17.97
N ALA A 96 -9.80 -25.98 17.20
CA ALA A 96 -10.00 -25.98 15.75
C ALA A 96 -11.49 -26.02 15.34
N ARG A 97 -12.43 -26.10 16.29
CA ARG A 97 -13.89 -26.24 16.15
C ARG A 97 -14.38 -27.53 15.47
N ARG A 98 -13.53 -28.17 14.68
CA ARG A 98 -13.78 -29.42 13.96
C ARG A 98 -12.56 -30.32 14.01
N LEU A 99 -12.74 -31.60 13.72
CA LEU A 99 -11.62 -32.53 13.59
C LEU A 99 -10.66 -32.02 12.53
N THR A 100 -9.40 -31.85 12.92
CA THR A 100 -8.36 -31.23 12.12
C THR A 100 -7.12 -32.10 12.19
N LYS A 101 -6.50 -32.35 11.04
CA LYS A 101 -5.21 -33.00 10.92
C LYS A 101 -4.12 -31.96 11.21
N PHE A 102 -3.60 -31.98 12.43
CA PHE A 102 -2.48 -31.14 12.83
C PHE A 102 -1.16 -31.73 12.33
N THR A 103 -0.30 -30.84 11.89
CA THR A 103 0.87 -31.14 11.06
C THR A 103 2.13 -30.48 11.62
N GLY A 104 1.99 -29.35 12.31
CA GLY A 104 3.10 -28.68 12.95
C GLY A 104 2.67 -27.48 13.77
N VAL A 105 3.66 -26.85 14.42
CA VAL A 105 3.50 -25.63 15.20
C VAL A 105 4.68 -24.71 14.89
N ILE A 106 4.39 -23.42 14.74
CA ILE A 106 5.38 -22.36 14.61
C ILE A 106 5.33 -21.54 15.88
N THR A 107 6.50 -21.27 16.48
CA THR A 107 6.60 -20.48 17.70
C THR A 107 7.47 -19.25 17.50
N GLN A 108 7.16 -18.17 18.21
CA GLN A 108 7.91 -16.92 18.21
C GLN A 108 7.90 -16.34 19.64
N GLY A 109 8.93 -15.59 20.02
CA GLY A 109 8.99 -14.97 21.35
C GLY A 109 8.11 -13.73 21.47
N ARG A 110 8.15 -13.03 22.61
CA ARG A 110 7.34 -11.83 22.84
C ARG A 110 7.85 -10.63 22.05
N SER A 111 6.97 -9.98 21.30
CA SER A 111 7.22 -8.62 20.81
C SER A 111 7.19 -7.66 22.02
N SER A 112 8.31 -7.01 22.30
CA SER A 112 8.42 -5.92 23.30
C SER A 112 9.70 -5.13 23.03
N LEU A 113 9.66 -3.82 23.21
CA LEU A 113 10.85 -2.97 23.17
C LEU A 113 11.70 -3.10 24.44
N TRP A 114 11.08 -3.50 25.56
CA TRP A 114 11.65 -3.41 26.89
C TRP A 114 11.99 -4.78 27.51
N SER A 115 11.28 -5.82 27.08
CA SER A 115 11.42 -7.18 27.60
C SER A 115 11.90 -8.16 26.53
N SER A 116 12.51 -9.25 27.01
CA SER A 116 13.05 -10.33 26.19
C SER A 116 12.59 -11.67 26.78
N ASP A 117 11.50 -12.20 26.24
CA ASP A 117 10.85 -13.42 26.74
C ASP A 117 10.56 -14.38 25.59
N TRP A 118 10.95 -15.64 25.71
CA TRP A 118 10.60 -16.69 24.75
C TRP A 118 10.73 -18.10 25.34
N VAL A 119 9.96 -19.03 24.77
CA VAL A 119 10.03 -20.47 25.07
C VAL A 119 11.14 -21.12 24.23
N THR A 120 12.02 -21.89 24.89
CA THR A 120 13.17 -22.56 24.26
C THR A 120 12.93 -24.04 23.98
N SER A 121 11.97 -24.67 24.67
CA SER A 121 11.47 -26.01 24.32
C SER A 121 10.05 -26.23 24.81
N TYR A 122 9.30 -27.08 24.11
CA TYR A 122 7.90 -27.38 24.45
C TYR A 122 7.50 -28.80 24.06
N LYS A 123 6.38 -29.27 24.62
CA LYS A 123 5.65 -30.46 24.19
C LYS A 123 4.36 -30.05 23.51
N VAL A 124 3.83 -30.90 22.65
CA VAL A 124 2.50 -30.74 22.07
C VAL A 124 1.58 -31.81 22.64
N MET A 125 0.36 -31.41 22.99
CA MET A 125 -0.70 -32.28 23.46
C MET A 125 -1.95 -32.06 22.60
N VAL A 126 -2.73 -33.11 22.35
CA VAL A 126 -3.98 -33.02 21.59
C VAL A 126 -5.14 -33.63 22.37
N SER A 127 -6.36 -33.19 22.04
CA SER A 127 -7.58 -33.69 22.64
C SER A 127 -8.77 -33.61 21.67
N ASN A 128 -9.76 -34.49 21.88
CA ASN A 128 -11.04 -34.41 21.16
C ASN A 128 -12.16 -33.79 22.02
N ASP A 129 -11.97 -33.71 23.33
CA ASP A 129 -12.99 -33.32 24.31
C ASP A 129 -12.56 -32.17 25.24
N SER A 130 -11.35 -31.62 25.08
CA SER A 130 -10.69 -30.63 25.95
C SER A 130 -10.38 -31.09 27.39
N HIS A 131 -10.72 -32.32 27.75
CA HIS A 131 -10.55 -32.89 29.10
C HIS A 131 -9.45 -33.94 29.15
N THR A 132 -9.44 -34.87 28.19
CA THR A 132 -8.45 -35.94 28.08
C THR A 132 -7.39 -35.56 27.05
N TRP A 133 -6.13 -35.50 27.50
CA TRP A 133 -5.02 -34.99 26.70
C TRP A 133 -3.98 -36.07 26.42
N ILE A 134 -3.59 -36.18 25.16
CA ILE A 134 -2.57 -37.10 24.68
C ILE A 134 -1.36 -36.30 24.24
N THR A 135 -0.22 -36.52 24.89
CA THR A 135 1.06 -35.92 24.50
C THR A 135 1.62 -36.63 23.27
N LEU A 136 2.16 -35.87 22.31
CA LEU A 136 2.88 -36.44 21.18
C LEU A 136 4.15 -37.17 21.67
N LYS A 137 4.43 -38.34 21.10
CA LYS A 137 5.54 -39.21 21.53
C LYS A 137 6.47 -39.57 20.38
N ASN A 138 7.74 -39.78 20.71
CA ASN A 138 8.71 -40.46 19.86
C ASN A 138 9.01 -41.83 20.47
N GLY A 139 8.35 -42.87 19.95
CA GLY A 139 8.31 -44.19 20.59
C GLY A 139 7.64 -44.12 21.96
N SER A 140 8.35 -44.52 23.01
CA SER A 140 7.82 -44.53 24.38
C SER A 140 8.00 -43.22 25.15
N LYS A 141 8.80 -42.27 24.65
CA LYS A 141 9.12 -41.01 25.33
C LYS A 141 8.30 -39.86 24.75
N ASP A 142 7.94 -38.91 25.61
CA ASP A 142 7.32 -37.65 25.16
C ASP A 142 8.26 -36.92 24.19
N LEU A 143 7.69 -36.46 23.08
CA LEU A 143 8.42 -35.68 22.09
C LEU A 143 8.56 -34.24 22.58
N ILE A 144 9.80 -33.76 22.70
CA ILE A 144 10.15 -32.39 23.07
C ILE A 144 10.68 -31.68 21.83
N PHE A 145 10.03 -30.59 21.44
CA PHE A 145 10.43 -29.75 20.33
C PHE A 145 11.36 -28.64 20.82
N SER A 146 12.37 -28.31 20.01
CA SER A 146 13.19 -27.13 20.23
C SER A 146 12.43 -25.89 19.75
N GLY A 147 12.26 -24.91 20.64
CA GLY A 147 11.60 -23.65 20.35
C GLY A 147 12.58 -22.57 19.93
N ASN A 148 12.29 -21.35 20.37
CA ASN A 148 13.01 -20.16 19.95
C ASN A 148 14.35 -19.99 20.68
N ARG A 149 15.27 -19.29 20.02
CA ARG A 149 16.56 -18.86 20.60
C ARG A 149 16.60 -17.37 20.90
N GLU A 150 15.65 -16.63 20.35
CA GLU A 150 15.46 -15.19 20.49
C GLU A 150 13.98 -14.85 20.18
N LYS A 151 13.58 -13.59 20.23
CA LYS A 151 12.16 -13.20 20.28
C LYS A 151 11.50 -12.92 18.92
N GLU A 152 12.27 -12.58 17.88
CA GLU A 152 11.74 -12.10 16.60
C GLU A 152 11.61 -13.18 15.52
N ILE A 153 12.56 -14.10 15.40
CA ILE A 153 12.58 -15.13 14.36
C ILE A 153 11.62 -16.28 14.72
N PRO A 154 10.62 -16.56 13.87
CA PRO A 154 9.75 -17.72 14.02
C PRO A 154 10.53 -19.04 13.89
N VAL A 155 10.12 -20.06 14.64
CA VAL A 155 10.69 -21.41 14.57
C VAL A 155 9.58 -22.41 14.29
N ARG A 156 9.67 -23.05 13.11
CA ARG A 156 8.74 -24.10 12.66
C ARG A 156 9.19 -25.47 13.12
N ASN A 157 8.25 -26.23 13.69
CA ASN A 157 8.43 -27.63 14.04
C ASN A 157 7.31 -28.47 13.44
N ILE A 158 7.68 -29.44 12.60
CA ILE A 158 6.75 -30.37 11.96
C ILE A 158 6.67 -31.67 12.75
N PHE A 159 5.46 -32.19 12.87
CA PHE A 159 5.22 -33.42 13.57
C PHE A 159 5.74 -34.59 12.73
N PRO A 160 6.52 -35.53 13.32
CA PRO A 160 6.97 -36.71 12.60
C PRO A 160 5.82 -37.55 12.03
N VAL A 161 4.67 -37.52 12.71
CA VAL A 161 3.42 -38.14 12.27
C VAL A 161 2.30 -37.12 12.49
N PRO A 162 1.51 -36.76 11.45
CA PRO A 162 0.35 -35.91 11.62
C PRO A 162 -0.68 -36.53 12.57
N VAL A 163 -1.36 -35.70 13.35
CA VAL A 163 -2.32 -36.16 14.36
C VAL A 163 -3.68 -35.51 14.12
N VAL A 164 -4.75 -36.32 14.16
CA VAL A 164 -6.13 -35.82 14.00
C VAL A 164 -6.73 -35.59 15.37
N ALA A 165 -7.13 -34.36 15.65
CA ALA A 165 -7.83 -33.99 16.87
C ALA A 165 -8.65 -32.70 16.67
N ARG A 166 -9.44 -32.29 17.68
CA ARG A 166 -10.12 -30.98 17.67
C ARG A 166 -9.29 -29.89 18.36
N TYR A 167 -8.64 -30.24 19.45
CA TYR A 167 -7.88 -29.31 20.28
C TYR A 167 -6.39 -29.63 20.22
N ILE A 168 -5.58 -28.58 20.27
CA ILE A 168 -4.12 -28.67 20.37
C ILE A 168 -3.62 -27.75 21.48
N ARG A 169 -2.67 -28.24 22.28
CA ARG A 169 -1.96 -27.50 23.33
C ARG A 169 -0.47 -27.47 23.06
N VAL A 170 0.12 -26.29 23.20
CA VAL A 170 1.56 -26.10 23.28
C VAL A 170 1.93 -25.92 24.76
N ASN A 171 2.71 -26.85 25.32
CA ASN A 171 3.12 -26.90 26.72
C ASN A 171 4.61 -26.56 26.86
N PRO A 172 4.97 -25.34 27.30
CA PRO A 172 6.37 -24.96 27.53
C PRO A 172 7.09 -25.86 28.54
N ARG A 173 8.34 -26.21 28.24
CA ARG A 173 9.20 -27.06 29.09
C ARG A 173 10.43 -26.32 29.59
N SER A 174 10.98 -25.43 28.78
CA SER A 174 12.05 -24.50 29.15
C SER A 174 11.85 -23.19 28.42
N TRP A 175 12.39 -22.11 28.97
CA TRP A 175 12.30 -20.75 28.45
C TRP A 175 13.64 -20.03 28.66
N TYR A 176 13.74 -18.80 28.20
CA TYR A 176 14.92 -17.99 28.39
C TYR A 176 15.22 -17.79 29.89
N ASN A 177 16.45 -18.08 30.31
CA ASN A 177 16.85 -18.12 31.73
C ASN A 177 16.65 -16.79 32.48
N SER A 178 16.62 -15.67 31.77
CA SER A 178 16.42 -14.33 32.34
C SER A 178 15.07 -13.71 31.96
N GLY A 179 14.14 -14.51 31.40
CA GLY A 179 12.79 -14.09 31.05
C GLY A 179 11.73 -15.02 31.64
N SER A 180 10.48 -14.83 31.21
CA SER A 180 9.33 -15.64 31.60
C SER A 180 8.80 -16.51 30.46
N ILE A 181 7.83 -17.38 30.77
CA ILE A 181 7.10 -18.16 29.77
C ILE A 181 6.21 -17.21 28.96
N CYS A 182 6.71 -16.80 27.80
CA CYS A 182 5.96 -16.04 26.80
C CYS A 182 6.17 -16.65 25.42
N MET A 183 5.10 -16.72 24.62
CA MET A 183 5.19 -17.16 23.24
C MET A 183 4.02 -16.65 22.39
N ARG A 184 4.30 -16.54 21.10
CA ARG A 184 3.39 -16.39 19.98
C ARG A 184 3.40 -17.71 19.20
N VAL A 185 2.25 -18.09 18.64
CA VAL A 185 2.02 -19.41 18.05
C VAL A 185 1.26 -19.25 16.73
N GLU A 186 1.61 -20.10 15.76
CA GLU A 186 0.77 -20.48 14.62
C GLU A 186 0.69 -22.01 14.56
N VAL A 187 -0.47 -22.53 14.15
CA VAL A 187 -0.73 -23.97 14.06
C VAL A 187 -0.91 -24.35 12.61
N LEU A 188 -0.21 -25.40 12.17
CA LEU A 188 -0.37 -25.95 10.83
C LEU A 188 -1.39 -27.09 10.88
N GLY A 189 -2.50 -26.96 10.15
CA GLY A 189 -3.59 -27.93 10.23
C GLY A 189 -4.61 -27.86 9.10
N CYS A 190 -5.09 -29.03 8.66
CA CYS A 190 -6.13 -29.16 7.65
C CYS A 190 -7.40 -29.73 8.28
N PRO A 191 -8.57 -29.08 8.13
CA PRO A 191 -9.84 -29.68 8.54
C PRO A 191 -10.06 -31.04 7.88
N MET A 192 -10.48 -32.05 8.64
CA MET A 192 -10.83 -33.36 8.08
C MET A 192 -12.13 -33.25 7.28
N PRO A 193 -12.24 -33.93 6.12
CA PRO A 193 -13.51 -34.04 5.41
C PRO A 193 -14.53 -34.75 6.31
N GLY A 194 -15.58 -34.06 6.70
CA GLY A 194 -16.66 -34.61 7.51
C GLY A 194 -17.84 -35.06 6.66
N ASP A 195 -18.36 -36.25 6.92
CA ASP A 195 -19.64 -36.73 6.39
C ASP A 195 -20.78 -35.95 7.10
N GLY A 196 -21.49 -35.09 6.37
CA GLY A 196 -22.85 -34.66 6.76
C GLY A 196 -23.07 -33.39 7.59
N PHE A 197 -22.25 -32.33 7.50
CA PHE A 197 -22.71 -30.98 7.92
C PHE A 197 -22.29 -29.88 6.95
N VAL A 198 -23.19 -29.58 6.01
CA VAL A 198 -23.25 -28.39 5.15
C VAL A 198 -23.51 -27.12 6.00
N ARG A 199 -22.62 -26.82 6.95
CA ARG A 199 -22.70 -25.58 7.74
C ARG A 199 -21.44 -24.73 7.67
N THR A 200 -20.38 -25.24 7.04
CA THR A 200 -19.07 -24.58 6.90
C THR A 200 -18.82 -23.91 5.55
N GLN A 201 -19.84 -23.78 4.70
CA GLN A 201 -19.75 -23.09 3.40
C GLN A 201 -20.52 -21.76 3.33
N ARG A 202 -21.04 -21.22 4.45
CA ARG A 202 -21.80 -19.95 4.38
C ARG A 202 -20.92 -18.69 4.31
N ASN A 203 -19.65 -18.76 4.73
CA ASN A 203 -18.77 -17.60 4.81
C ASN A 203 -17.40 -17.82 4.13
N GLU A 204 -17.12 -18.98 3.53
CA GLU A 204 -15.90 -19.11 2.71
C GLU A 204 -16.10 -18.27 1.45
N VAL A 205 -15.26 -17.25 1.32
CA VAL A 205 -15.24 -16.38 0.14
C VAL A 205 -14.63 -17.19 -1.01
N ILE A 206 -15.48 -17.71 -1.87
CA ILE A 206 -15.07 -18.42 -3.08
C ILE A 206 -15.00 -17.40 -4.21
N THR A 207 -13.80 -17.13 -4.72
CA THR A 207 -13.64 -16.34 -5.94
C THR A 207 -14.07 -17.15 -7.16
N THR A 208 -14.72 -16.48 -8.11
CA THR A 208 -15.05 -17.06 -9.42
C THR A 208 -14.02 -16.74 -10.49
N ASP A 209 -13.03 -15.91 -10.15
CA ASP A 209 -12.03 -15.43 -11.10
C ASP A 209 -10.95 -16.51 -11.30
N ASP A 210 -10.66 -16.82 -12.56
CA ASP A 210 -9.62 -17.78 -12.95
C ASP A 210 -8.26 -17.07 -13.02
N LEU A 211 -7.63 -16.88 -11.85
CA LEU A 211 -6.36 -16.14 -11.68
C LEU A 211 -5.28 -17.03 -11.01
N ASP A 212 -4.01 -16.69 -11.22
CA ASP A 212 -2.86 -17.40 -10.60
C ASP A 212 -2.67 -16.99 -9.12
N PHE A 213 -3.38 -17.66 -8.20
CA PHE A 213 -3.30 -17.42 -6.75
C PHE A 213 -2.13 -18.17 -6.10
N ARG A 214 -0.96 -17.55 -6.10
CA ARG A 214 0.26 -18.02 -5.40
C ARG A 214 1.25 -16.89 -5.23
N HIS A 215 2.34 -17.13 -4.52
CA HIS A 215 3.43 -16.17 -4.42
C HIS A 215 4.37 -16.32 -5.62
N HIS A 216 4.73 -15.19 -6.22
CA HIS A 216 5.56 -15.18 -7.43
C HIS A 216 6.96 -14.70 -7.14
N SER A 217 7.97 -15.57 -7.26
CA SER A 217 9.38 -15.14 -7.29
C SER A 217 9.62 -14.04 -8.34
N TYR A 218 10.70 -13.29 -8.25
CA TYR A 218 11.02 -12.25 -9.23
C TYR A 218 11.00 -12.76 -10.68
N LYS A 219 11.45 -14.00 -10.91
CA LYS A 219 11.42 -14.64 -12.23
C LYS A 219 9.98 -14.94 -12.67
N GLU A 220 9.15 -15.44 -11.78
CA GLU A 220 7.76 -15.80 -12.08
C GLU A 220 6.87 -14.58 -12.26
N MET A 221 7.06 -13.53 -11.44
CA MET A 221 6.39 -12.24 -11.61
C MET A 221 6.64 -11.70 -13.02
N ARG A 222 7.90 -11.69 -13.47
CA ARG A 222 8.26 -11.28 -14.83
C ARG A 222 7.61 -12.15 -15.90
N GLN A 223 7.52 -13.45 -15.66
CA GLN A 223 6.89 -14.38 -16.59
C GLN A 223 5.38 -14.13 -16.67
N LEU A 224 4.71 -13.91 -15.53
CA LEU A 224 3.29 -13.57 -15.47
C LEU A 224 3.00 -12.26 -16.20
N MET A 225 3.76 -11.19 -15.92
CA MET A 225 3.61 -9.91 -16.63
C MET A 225 3.75 -10.10 -18.14
N LYS A 226 4.73 -10.91 -18.58
CA LYS A 226 4.94 -11.24 -19.99
C LYS A 226 3.73 -11.98 -20.58
N VAL A 227 3.17 -12.96 -19.87
CA VAL A 227 1.97 -13.68 -20.29
C VAL A 227 0.79 -12.73 -20.45
N VAL A 228 0.54 -11.86 -19.47
CA VAL A 228 -0.53 -10.84 -19.56
C VAL A 228 -0.33 -9.94 -20.79
N ASN A 229 0.91 -9.50 -21.04
CA ASN A 229 1.21 -8.69 -22.22
C ASN A 229 1.03 -9.46 -23.54
N GLU A 230 1.27 -10.77 -23.56
CA GLU A 230 1.03 -11.61 -24.74
C GLU A 230 -0.46 -11.91 -24.96
N MET A 231 -1.26 -11.95 -23.90
CA MET A 231 -2.72 -12.11 -23.98
C MET A 231 -3.43 -10.84 -24.44
N CYS A 232 -2.99 -9.68 -23.95
CA CYS A 232 -3.60 -8.37 -24.22
C CYS A 232 -2.60 -7.37 -24.84
N PRO A 233 -1.95 -7.70 -25.97
CA PRO A 233 -0.85 -6.89 -26.52
C PRO A 233 -1.30 -5.51 -27.02
N ASN A 234 -2.58 -5.37 -27.40
CA ASN A 234 -3.12 -4.11 -27.90
C ASN A 234 -3.34 -3.08 -26.79
N ILE A 235 -3.51 -3.54 -25.55
CA ILE A 235 -3.83 -2.65 -24.42
C ILE A 235 -2.77 -2.65 -23.34
N THR A 236 -1.65 -3.35 -23.53
CA THR A 236 -0.62 -3.47 -22.49
C THR A 236 0.79 -3.22 -23.02
N ARG A 237 1.65 -2.69 -22.15
CA ARG A 237 3.08 -2.54 -22.43
C ARG A 237 3.92 -2.64 -21.17
N ILE A 238 4.88 -3.57 -21.16
CA ILE A 238 5.86 -3.69 -20.07
C ILE A 238 7.03 -2.74 -20.31
N TYR A 239 7.44 -2.02 -19.27
CA TYR A 239 8.65 -1.19 -19.30
C TYR A 239 9.40 -1.26 -17.96
N ASN A 240 10.63 -0.76 -17.97
CA ASN A 240 11.51 -0.75 -16.81
C ASN A 240 11.75 0.69 -16.34
N ILE A 241 11.60 0.97 -15.05
CA ILE A 241 11.84 2.31 -14.49
C ILE A 241 13.24 2.47 -13.88
N GLY A 242 13.94 1.37 -13.59
CA GLY A 242 15.23 1.43 -12.92
C GLY A 242 15.80 0.05 -12.62
N LYS A 243 16.70 -0.03 -11.65
CA LYS A 243 17.20 -1.29 -11.12
C LYS A 243 17.33 -1.19 -9.61
N SER A 244 17.14 -2.30 -8.92
CA SER A 244 17.46 -2.46 -7.51
C SER A 244 18.97 -2.47 -7.29
N HIS A 245 19.39 -2.44 -6.04
CA HIS A 245 20.80 -2.56 -5.67
C HIS A 245 21.47 -3.81 -6.29
N ASN A 246 20.81 -4.97 -6.26
CA ASN A 246 21.33 -6.22 -6.83
C ASN A 246 21.13 -6.33 -8.35
N GLY A 247 20.67 -5.25 -9.00
CA GLY A 247 20.54 -5.18 -10.46
C GLY A 247 19.25 -5.76 -11.02
N LEU A 248 18.28 -6.13 -10.18
CA LEU A 248 16.96 -6.56 -10.62
C LEU A 248 16.20 -5.35 -11.17
N LYS A 249 15.61 -5.49 -12.36
CA LYS A 249 14.85 -4.43 -13.01
C LYS A 249 13.51 -4.21 -12.29
N LEU A 250 13.14 -2.94 -12.10
CA LEU A 250 11.83 -2.54 -11.56
C LEU A 250 10.86 -2.44 -12.75
N TYR A 251 10.12 -3.52 -12.99
CA TYR A 251 9.18 -3.61 -14.10
C TYR A 251 7.81 -3.04 -13.72
N ALA A 252 7.30 -2.16 -14.56
CA ALA A 252 5.91 -1.73 -14.54
C ALA A 252 5.19 -2.24 -15.78
N ILE A 253 3.90 -2.50 -15.66
CA ILE A 253 3.00 -2.74 -16.79
C ILE A 253 2.08 -1.53 -16.94
N GLU A 254 2.02 -1.01 -18.15
CA GLU A 254 1.10 0.00 -18.60
C GLU A 254 -0.13 -0.69 -19.19
N ILE A 255 -1.33 -0.19 -18.88
CA ILE A 255 -2.61 -0.66 -19.42
C ILE A 255 -3.42 0.57 -19.88
N SER A 256 -3.71 0.66 -21.18
CA SER A 256 -4.45 1.73 -21.87
C SER A 256 -4.81 1.23 -23.26
N ASP A 257 -5.81 1.78 -23.93
CA ASP A 257 -6.13 1.45 -25.32
C ASP A 257 -5.07 1.93 -26.33
N ASN A 258 -4.20 2.89 -25.96
CA ASN A 258 -3.04 3.31 -26.75
C ASN A 258 -1.72 3.25 -25.95
N PRO A 259 -1.21 2.05 -25.64
CA PRO A 259 -0.08 1.90 -24.74
C PRO A 259 1.22 2.45 -25.36
N GLY A 260 1.89 3.33 -24.63
CA GLY A 260 3.16 3.96 -24.95
C GLY A 260 3.05 5.46 -25.19
N GLU A 261 1.85 5.96 -25.47
CA GLU A 261 1.57 7.35 -25.80
C GLU A 261 0.69 7.99 -24.73
N HIS A 262 0.85 9.30 -24.55
CA HIS A 262 -0.02 10.08 -23.68
C HIS A 262 -1.09 10.73 -24.56
N GLU A 263 -2.36 10.61 -24.17
CA GLU A 263 -3.48 11.20 -24.89
C GLU A 263 -4.04 12.43 -24.16
N VAL A 264 -4.29 13.49 -24.93
CA VAL A 264 -4.69 14.79 -24.36
C VAL A 264 -6.03 14.64 -23.63
N GLY A 265 -6.01 14.84 -22.31
CA GLY A 265 -7.19 14.72 -21.45
C GLY A 265 -7.42 13.33 -20.86
N GLU A 266 -6.60 12.33 -21.20
CA GLU A 266 -6.54 11.03 -20.54
C GLU A 266 -5.67 11.12 -19.27
N PRO A 267 -6.24 10.93 -18.06
CA PRO A 267 -5.47 10.96 -16.84
C PRO A 267 -4.53 9.75 -16.71
N GLU A 268 -3.36 10.01 -16.13
CA GLU A 268 -2.39 8.97 -15.76
C GLU A 268 -2.63 8.55 -14.30
N PHE A 269 -2.84 7.25 -14.09
CA PHE A 269 -3.02 6.63 -12.78
C PHE A 269 -1.87 5.68 -12.46
N ARG A 270 -1.48 5.55 -11.17
CA ARG A 270 -0.53 4.51 -10.76
C ARG A 270 -0.87 3.75 -9.48
N TYR A 271 -0.55 2.46 -9.48
CA TYR A 271 -0.36 1.68 -8.26
C TYR A 271 1.08 1.21 -8.11
N THR A 272 1.61 1.31 -6.89
CA THR A 272 2.89 0.73 -6.49
C THR A 272 2.69 -0.25 -5.35
N ALA A 273 3.54 -1.28 -5.28
CA ALA A 273 3.57 -2.19 -4.15
C ALA A 273 5.00 -2.68 -3.87
N GLY A 274 5.18 -3.28 -2.70
CA GLY A 274 6.44 -3.90 -2.32
C GLY A 274 7.57 -2.89 -2.13
N SER A 275 7.29 -1.67 -1.66
CA SER A 275 8.32 -0.76 -1.14
C SER A 275 9.04 -1.37 0.07
N HIS A 276 8.27 -2.09 0.89
CA HIS A 276 8.78 -3.09 1.82
C HIS A 276 8.68 -4.46 1.17
N GLY A 277 9.80 -5.17 1.03
CA GLY A 277 9.83 -6.43 0.30
C GLY A 277 9.05 -7.55 0.98
N ASN A 278 8.87 -7.49 2.30
CA ASN A 278 8.10 -8.47 3.07
C ASN A 278 6.62 -8.14 3.23
N GLU A 279 6.14 -7.04 2.64
CA GLU A 279 4.71 -6.70 2.56
C GLU A 279 4.17 -7.17 1.21
N VAL A 280 3.93 -8.49 1.13
CA VAL A 280 3.74 -9.25 -0.11
C VAL A 280 2.34 -9.13 -0.67
N LEU A 281 1.32 -8.96 0.17
CA LEU A 281 -0.08 -8.97 -0.31
C LEU A 281 -0.31 -7.92 -1.41
N GLY A 282 0.19 -6.69 -1.25
CA GLY A 282 0.07 -5.65 -2.26
C GLY A 282 0.71 -6.02 -3.61
N ARG A 283 1.85 -6.72 -3.59
CA ARG A 283 2.52 -7.21 -4.82
C ARG A 283 1.61 -8.18 -5.57
N GLU A 284 1.08 -9.18 -4.87
CA GLU A 284 0.24 -10.21 -5.49
C GLU A 284 -1.11 -9.62 -5.95
N LEU A 285 -1.70 -8.70 -5.20
CA LEU A 285 -2.91 -7.97 -5.64
C LEU A 285 -2.70 -7.23 -6.97
N LEU A 286 -1.53 -6.63 -7.21
CA LEU A 286 -1.26 -5.98 -8.50
C LEU A 286 -1.05 -6.98 -9.64
N LEU A 287 -0.47 -8.15 -9.37
CA LEU A 287 -0.35 -9.25 -10.35
C LEU A 287 -1.70 -9.88 -10.69
N LEU A 288 -2.59 -10.01 -9.71
CA LEU A 288 -3.97 -10.44 -9.91
C LEU A 288 -4.77 -9.38 -10.69
N LEU A 289 -4.61 -8.09 -10.34
CA LEU A 289 -5.31 -6.99 -10.99
C LEU A 289 -4.97 -6.88 -12.49
N MET A 290 -3.70 -7.03 -12.88
CA MET A 290 -3.33 -6.98 -14.30
C MET A 290 -3.87 -8.17 -15.10
N GLN A 291 -3.97 -9.36 -14.49
CA GLN A 291 -4.63 -10.51 -15.10
C GLN A 291 -6.12 -10.26 -15.24
N PHE A 292 -6.77 -9.80 -14.17
CA PHE A 292 -8.20 -9.51 -14.12
C PHE A 292 -8.61 -8.48 -15.16
N ILE A 293 -7.91 -7.34 -15.25
CA ILE A 293 -8.21 -6.30 -16.25
C ILE A 293 -8.11 -6.87 -17.67
N CYS A 294 -7.06 -7.63 -17.98
CA CYS A 294 -6.90 -8.24 -19.29
C CYS A 294 -8.04 -9.24 -19.61
N LEU A 295 -8.36 -10.15 -18.68
CA LEU A 295 -9.42 -11.14 -18.87
C LEU A 295 -10.80 -10.49 -19.04
N GLU A 296 -11.14 -9.51 -18.22
CA GLU A 296 -12.42 -8.80 -18.28
C GLU A 296 -12.53 -7.89 -19.50
N TYR A 297 -11.42 -7.30 -19.95
CA TYR A 297 -11.40 -6.55 -21.20
C TYR A 297 -11.71 -7.45 -22.40
N LEU A 298 -11.10 -8.64 -22.45
CA LEU A 298 -11.34 -9.66 -23.47
C LEU A 298 -12.77 -10.23 -23.40
N SER A 299 -13.32 -10.39 -22.19
CA SER A 299 -14.70 -10.86 -21.98
C SER A 299 -15.77 -9.84 -22.41
N GLY A 300 -15.39 -8.56 -22.56
CA GLY A 300 -16.30 -7.49 -22.99
C GLY A 300 -16.95 -6.74 -21.84
N ASN A 301 -16.41 -6.83 -20.62
CA ASN A 301 -16.91 -6.09 -19.47
C ASN A 301 -16.82 -4.57 -19.70
N GLN A 302 -17.98 -3.90 -19.74
CA GLN A 302 -18.07 -2.48 -20.10
C GLN A 302 -17.37 -1.57 -19.09
N ARG A 303 -17.39 -1.91 -17.80
CA ARG A 303 -16.71 -1.13 -16.75
C ARG A 303 -15.20 -1.12 -16.98
N ILE A 304 -14.62 -2.30 -17.22
CA ILE A 304 -13.18 -2.45 -17.44
C ILE A 304 -12.75 -1.86 -18.78
N ARG A 305 -13.55 -2.02 -19.84
CA ARG A 305 -13.26 -1.38 -21.13
C ARG A 305 -13.25 0.14 -21.02
N HIS A 306 -14.28 0.72 -20.42
CA HIS A 306 -14.34 2.15 -20.20
C HIS A 306 -13.17 2.66 -19.34
N LEU A 307 -12.78 1.89 -18.31
CA LEU A 307 -11.63 2.23 -17.48
C LEU A 307 -10.31 2.23 -18.28
N VAL A 308 -10.10 1.26 -19.17
CA VAL A 308 -8.89 1.16 -20.01
C VAL A 308 -8.87 2.20 -21.15
N GLU A 309 -10.03 2.54 -21.71
CA GLU A 309 -10.19 3.50 -22.83
C GLU A 309 -10.13 4.97 -22.37
N GLU A 310 -10.31 5.24 -21.08
CA GLU A 310 -10.30 6.61 -20.55
C GLU A 310 -9.15 6.82 -19.56
N THR A 311 -8.32 5.83 -19.27
CA THR A 311 -7.26 5.95 -18.25
C THR A 311 -6.00 5.22 -18.65
N ARG A 312 -4.88 5.92 -18.49
CA ARG A 312 -3.58 5.29 -18.57
C ARG A 312 -3.14 4.75 -17.22
N ILE A 313 -3.22 3.44 -17.06
CA ILE A 313 -2.97 2.76 -15.79
C ILE A 313 -1.55 2.22 -15.76
N HIS A 314 -0.80 2.54 -14.70
CA HIS A 314 0.54 2.00 -14.48
C HIS A 314 0.62 1.19 -13.19
N LEU A 315 0.98 -0.09 -13.30
CA LEU A 315 1.10 -1.00 -12.16
C LEU A 315 2.57 -1.41 -11.95
N LEU A 316 3.13 -1.10 -10.79
CA LEU A 316 4.48 -1.47 -10.36
C LEU A 316 4.40 -2.45 -9.17
N PRO A 317 4.39 -3.77 -9.40
CA PRO A 317 4.17 -4.77 -8.35
C PRO A 317 5.32 -4.90 -7.35
N SER A 318 6.54 -4.43 -7.69
CA SER A 318 7.71 -4.64 -6.84
C SER A 318 8.71 -3.50 -6.94
N VAL A 319 8.64 -2.60 -5.96
CA VAL A 319 9.62 -1.52 -5.78
C VAL A 319 10.93 -2.07 -5.20
N ASN A 320 10.87 -2.96 -4.21
CA ASN A 320 12.01 -3.59 -3.54
C ASN A 320 12.07 -5.11 -3.83
N PRO A 321 12.43 -5.52 -5.06
CA PRO A 321 12.52 -6.93 -5.40
C PRO A 321 13.64 -7.65 -4.61
N ASP A 322 14.70 -6.94 -4.22
CA ASP A 322 15.81 -7.53 -3.44
C ASP A 322 15.35 -7.93 -2.02
N GLY A 323 14.55 -7.08 -1.37
CA GLY A 323 13.94 -7.38 -0.09
C GLY A 323 12.91 -8.51 -0.20
N TYR A 324 12.12 -8.52 -1.27
CA TYR A 324 11.13 -9.57 -1.51
C TYR A 324 11.77 -10.94 -1.66
N GLU A 325 12.82 -11.10 -2.47
CA GLU A 325 13.47 -12.42 -2.65
C GLU A 325 13.98 -12.99 -1.32
N LYS A 326 14.48 -12.13 -0.40
CA LYS A 326 14.92 -12.56 0.94
C LYS A 326 13.75 -13.07 1.80
N ALA A 327 12.60 -12.39 1.73
CA ALA A 327 11.40 -12.83 2.45
C ALA A 327 10.82 -14.11 1.81
N PHE A 328 10.75 -14.15 0.48
CA PHE A 328 10.24 -15.28 -0.29
C PHE A 328 11.04 -16.57 -0.07
N GLU A 329 12.37 -16.48 0.03
CA GLU A 329 13.24 -17.65 0.26
C GLU A 329 12.92 -18.40 1.56
N VAL A 330 12.51 -17.68 2.62
CA VAL A 330 12.13 -18.32 3.90
C VAL A 330 10.65 -18.71 3.96
N GLY A 331 9.80 -18.05 3.16
CA GLY A 331 8.35 -18.30 3.10
C GLY A 331 7.52 -17.41 4.05
N SER A 332 6.21 -17.39 3.79
CA SER A 332 5.20 -16.55 4.47
C SER A 332 5.28 -16.61 5.99
N GLU A 333 5.39 -17.81 6.54
CA GLU A 333 5.27 -18.04 7.98
C GLU A 333 6.56 -17.76 8.75
N LEU A 334 7.68 -17.55 8.04
CA LEU A 334 9.01 -17.44 8.64
C LEU A 334 9.69 -16.10 8.38
N SER A 335 9.21 -15.28 7.44
CA SER A 335 9.80 -13.96 7.17
C SER A 335 9.68 -13.00 8.36
N GLY A 336 8.63 -13.15 9.17
CA GLY A 336 8.34 -12.27 10.30
C GLY A 336 8.23 -10.79 9.89
N TRP A 337 8.46 -9.87 10.84
CA TRP A 337 8.18 -8.45 10.64
C TRP A 337 9.27 -7.64 9.92
N SER A 338 10.50 -8.17 9.86
CA SER A 338 11.70 -7.38 9.54
C SER A 338 12.50 -7.93 8.35
N LEU A 339 12.56 -9.25 8.15
CA LEU A 339 13.37 -9.83 7.09
C LEU A 339 12.80 -9.43 5.73
N GLY A 340 13.60 -8.77 4.89
CA GLY A 340 13.17 -8.31 3.57
C GLY A 340 12.43 -6.98 3.54
N ARG A 341 12.23 -6.31 4.69
CA ARG A 341 11.57 -4.99 4.74
C ARG A 341 12.36 -3.92 4.01
N TRP A 342 13.62 -3.72 4.40
CA TRP A 342 14.46 -2.65 3.87
C TRP A 342 15.09 -3.00 2.52
N SER A 343 15.57 -1.99 1.82
CA SER A 343 16.47 -2.16 0.67
C SER A 343 17.75 -2.91 1.09
N ASN A 344 18.56 -3.33 0.11
CA ASN A 344 19.80 -4.03 0.40
C ASN A 344 20.77 -3.22 1.29
N ASP A 345 20.72 -1.89 1.22
CA ASP A 345 21.55 -0.98 2.02
C ASP A 345 20.94 -0.65 3.40
N GLY A 346 19.83 -1.31 3.79
CA GLY A 346 19.15 -1.07 5.06
C GLY A 346 18.30 0.21 5.08
N ILE A 347 18.01 0.80 3.92
CA ILE A 347 17.19 2.01 3.78
C ILE A 347 15.72 1.63 3.59
N ASP A 348 14.82 2.31 4.30
CA ASP A 348 13.37 2.22 4.11
C ASP A 348 12.98 3.08 2.90
N ILE A 349 12.64 2.45 1.78
CA ILE A 349 12.38 3.13 0.50
C ILE A 349 11.17 4.06 0.58
N HIS A 350 10.13 3.70 1.36
CA HIS A 350 8.91 4.50 1.47
C HIS A 350 9.16 5.83 2.20
N HIS A 351 10.14 5.84 3.11
CA HIS A 351 10.55 7.00 3.91
C HIS A 351 11.88 7.63 3.48
N ASN A 352 12.37 7.34 2.27
CA ASN A 352 13.67 7.83 1.79
C ASN A 352 13.58 8.99 0.79
N PHE A 353 12.38 9.54 0.54
CA PHE A 353 12.18 10.70 -0.34
C PHE A 353 12.66 12.00 0.34
N PRO A 354 12.94 13.08 -0.41
CA PRO A 354 13.35 14.34 0.22
C PRO A 354 12.21 14.92 1.07
N ASP A 355 12.52 15.39 2.28
CA ASP A 355 11.58 16.09 3.16
C ASP A 355 11.24 17.48 2.61
N LEU A 356 10.27 17.53 1.70
CA LEU A 356 9.80 18.77 1.08
C LEU A 356 8.84 19.54 2.00
N ASN A 357 8.27 18.88 3.01
CA ASN A 357 7.42 19.51 4.02
C ASN A 357 8.19 20.59 4.78
N SER A 358 9.41 20.26 5.26
CA SER A 358 10.31 21.25 5.89
C SER A 358 10.54 22.47 5.01
N VAL A 359 10.85 22.23 3.73
CA VAL A 359 11.17 23.29 2.76
C VAL A 359 9.96 24.20 2.55
N LEU A 360 8.78 23.62 2.35
CA LEU A 360 7.54 24.35 2.14
C LEU A 360 7.19 25.19 3.38
N TRP A 361 7.16 24.58 4.57
CA TRP A 361 6.74 25.27 5.79
C TRP A 361 7.72 26.36 6.22
N GLU A 362 9.02 26.17 5.98
CA GLU A 362 10.01 27.24 6.18
C GLU A 362 9.76 28.42 5.23
N ALA A 363 9.44 28.14 3.96
CA ALA A 363 9.09 29.17 2.99
C ALA A 363 7.78 29.91 3.35
N GLU A 364 6.77 29.20 3.86
CA GLU A 364 5.54 29.78 4.40
C GLU A 364 5.82 30.72 5.59
N ALA A 365 6.60 30.25 6.57
CA ALA A 365 6.97 31.04 7.74
C ALA A 365 7.71 32.33 7.37
N LYS A 366 8.56 32.27 6.32
CA LYS A 366 9.28 33.43 5.79
C LYS A 366 8.47 34.27 4.79
N LYS A 367 7.20 33.92 4.52
CA LYS A 367 6.29 34.59 3.56
C LYS A 367 6.89 34.66 2.15
N TRP A 368 7.53 33.58 1.72
CA TRP A 368 8.17 33.46 0.41
C TRP A 368 7.20 33.03 -0.70
N ILE A 369 6.02 32.51 -0.37
CA ILE A 369 5.02 32.05 -1.35
C ILE A 369 4.03 33.19 -1.68
N PRO A 370 3.71 33.48 -2.96
CA PRO A 370 4.25 32.88 -4.19
C PRO A 370 5.48 33.64 -4.75
N ARG A 371 6.07 34.57 -4.01
CA ARG A 371 7.04 35.56 -4.53
C ARG A 371 8.42 34.98 -4.89
N LYS A 372 8.89 33.98 -4.15
CA LYS A 372 10.19 33.33 -4.29
C LYS A 372 10.09 31.83 -4.52
N MET A 373 8.97 31.23 -4.13
CA MET A 373 8.71 29.80 -4.21
C MET A 373 7.21 29.56 -4.45
N PHE A 374 6.85 28.45 -5.06
CA PHE A 374 5.47 28.03 -5.29
C PHE A 374 4.98 27.08 -4.19
N ASN A 375 3.65 26.97 -4.04
CA ASN A 375 2.96 26.04 -3.13
C ASN A 375 2.83 24.61 -3.69
N HIS A 376 3.50 24.33 -4.81
CA HIS A 376 3.44 23.10 -5.59
C HIS A 376 4.77 22.95 -6.34
N HIS A 377 5.09 21.72 -6.76
CA HIS A 377 6.34 21.41 -7.48
C HIS A 377 7.57 21.98 -6.76
N VAL A 378 7.62 21.72 -5.45
CA VAL A 378 8.74 22.13 -4.58
C VAL A 378 10.01 21.47 -5.09
N ALA A 379 11.02 22.25 -5.46
CA ALA A 379 12.25 21.71 -6.05
C ALA A 379 12.98 20.76 -5.09
N ILE A 380 13.50 19.65 -5.61
CA ILE A 380 14.34 18.73 -4.86
C ILE A 380 15.63 19.46 -4.46
N PRO A 381 16.01 19.48 -3.17
CA PRO A 381 17.21 20.15 -2.72
C PRO A 381 18.49 19.61 -3.38
N GLU A 382 19.44 20.49 -3.71
CA GLU A 382 20.71 20.12 -4.37
C GLU A 382 21.50 19.06 -3.59
N TRP A 383 21.47 19.13 -2.25
CA TRP A 383 22.15 18.15 -1.40
C TRP A 383 21.62 16.72 -1.59
N TYR A 384 20.31 16.56 -1.88
CA TYR A 384 19.66 15.27 -2.09
C TYR A 384 20.02 14.67 -3.46
N GLN A 385 20.28 15.53 -4.45
CA GLN A 385 20.76 15.13 -5.77
C GLN A 385 22.25 14.73 -5.77
N SER A 386 22.98 15.05 -4.70
CA SER A 386 24.40 14.69 -4.59
C SER A 386 24.58 13.17 -4.57
N ARG A 387 25.68 12.68 -5.15
CA ARG A 387 26.05 11.26 -5.14
C ARG A 387 26.33 10.71 -3.73
N ASN A 388 26.60 11.60 -2.77
CA ASN A 388 26.91 11.25 -1.39
C ASN A 388 25.65 11.19 -0.50
N ALA A 389 24.48 11.58 -1.01
CA ALA A 389 23.23 11.48 -0.28
C ALA A 389 22.83 10.01 -0.11
N SER A 390 22.41 9.64 1.10
CA SER A 390 21.92 8.30 1.44
C SER A 390 20.53 8.07 0.87
N VAL A 391 20.47 7.82 -0.44
CA VAL A 391 19.23 7.60 -1.19
C VAL A 391 19.31 6.28 -1.92
N ALA A 392 18.34 5.40 -1.68
CA ALA A 392 18.22 4.10 -2.33
C ALA A 392 18.07 4.27 -3.85
N VAL A 393 18.65 3.34 -4.61
CA VAL A 393 18.60 3.39 -6.08
C VAL A 393 17.16 3.24 -6.61
N GLU A 394 16.34 2.49 -5.87
CA GLU A 394 14.91 2.32 -6.08
C GLU A 394 14.17 3.65 -5.90
N THR A 395 14.46 4.41 -4.84
CA THR A 395 13.88 5.74 -4.60
C THR A 395 14.24 6.71 -5.73
N ARG A 396 15.49 6.70 -6.22
CA ARG A 396 15.89 7.54 -7.37
C ARG A 396 15.13 7.16 -8.64
N ALA A 397 14.91 5.87 -8.89
CA ALA A 397 14.13 5.38 -10.03
C ALA A 397 12.67 5.82 -9.95
N LEU A 398 12.06 5.77 -8.76
CA LEU A 398 10.70 6.25 -8.52
C LEU A 398 10.57 7.75 -8.75
N ILE A 399 11.49 8.58 -8.23
CA ILE A 399 11.49 10.03 -8.45
C ILE A 399 11.50 10.35 -9.95
N VAL A 400 12.41 9.75 -10.71
CA VAL A 400 12.52 9.97 -12.16
C VAL A 400 11.24 9.51 -12.88
N TRP A 401 10.62 8.43 -12.43
CA TRP A 401 9.37 7.95 -13.00
C TRP A 401 8.19 8.89 -12.72
N MET A 402 8.09 9.41 -11.49
CA MET A 402 7.08 10.39 -11.07
C MET A 402 7.25 11.75 -11.77
N GLU A 403 8.47 12.17 -12.08
CA GLU A 403 8.73 13.39 -12.86
C GLU A 403 8.41 13.22 -14.35
N LYS A 404 8.51 11.99 -14.88
CA LYS A 404 8.37 11.70 -16.31
C LYS A 404 6.92 11.62 -16.76
N MET A 405 6.03 11.07 -15.93
CA MET A 405 4.63 10.88 -16.28
C MET A 405 3.74 11.87 -15.50
N PRO A 406 2.72 12.49 -16.13
CA PRO A 406 1.84 13.43 -15.46
C PRO A 406 0.78 12.72 -14.57
N PHE A 407 1.23 11.93 -13.60
CA PHE A 407 0.35 11.21 -12.67
C PHE A 407 -0.61 12.16 -11.94
N VAL A 408 -1.90 11.78 -11.94
CA VAL A 408 -2.99 12.53 -11.32
C VAL A 408 -3.34 11.92 -9.95
N LEU A 409 -3.48 10.60 -9.91
CA LEU A 409 -3.82 9.84 -8.70
C LEU A 409 -2.91 8.62 -8.60
N GLY A 410 -2.44 8.35 -7.39
CA GLY A 410 -1.57 7.24 -7.06
C GLY A 410 -1.98 6.53 -5.78
N GLY A 411 -1.70 5.23 -5.70
CA GLY A 411 -1.83 4.45 -4.47
C GLY A 411 -0.61 3.57 -4.24
N ASN A 412 -0.17 3.44 -2.99
CA ASN A 412 0.86 2.49 -2.60
C ASN A 412 0.29 1.43 -1.65
N LEU A 413 0.35 0.16 -2.06
CA LEU A 413 -0.14 -0.96 -1.27
C LEU A 413 0.95 -1.42 -0.28
N GLN A 414 0.61 -1.41 1.00
CA GLN A 414 1.44 -1.81 2.15
C GLN A 414 0.74 -2.89 2.98
N GLY A 415 1.45 -3.50 3.92
CA GLY A 415 0.93 -4.56 4.77
C GLY A 415 1.27 -4.38 6.25
N GLY A 416 0.58 -5.14 7.11
CA GLY A 416 0.82 -5.15 8.56
C GLY A 416 -0.20 -4.34 9.37
N GLU A 417 -1.18 -3.73 8.72
CA GLU A 417 -2.35 -3.10 9.34
C GLU A 417 -3.51 -3.09 8.33
N LEU A 418 -4.68 -2.64 8.77
CA LEU A 418 -5.86 -2.51 7.92
C LEU A 418 -6.46 -1.10 8.01
N VAL A 419 -5.96 -0.19 7.17
CA VAL A 419 -6.29 1.25 7.14
C VAL A 419 -5.79 1.92 5.85
N VAL A 420 -6.43 3.01 5.43
CA VAL A 420 -5.90 3.90 4.37
C VAL A 420 -5.34 5.18 4.99
N THR A 421 -4.07 5.48 4.73
CA THR A 421 -3.40 6.70 5.20
C THR A 421 -3.33 7.74 4.10
N PHE A 422 -3.49 9.01 4.48
CA PHE A 422 -3.41 10.13 3.56
C PHE A 422 -2.55 11.30 4.11
N PRO A 423 -1.93 12.10 3.23
CA PRO A 423 -1.08 13.23 3.59
C PRO A 423 -1.71 14.27 4.56
N TYR A 424 -0.90 15.04 5.29
CA TYR A 424 0.55 14.89 5.39
C TYR A 424 0.94 13.75 6.35
N ASP A 425 2.05 13.08 6.03
CA ASP A 425 2.65 12.04 6.88
C ASP A 425 3.59 12.63 7.93
N LYS A 426 4.13 13.83 7.69
CA LYS A 426 4.96 14.55 8.68
C LYS A 426 4.15 15.48 9.57
N THR A 427 4.45 15.49 10.86
CA THR A 427 3.92 16.47 11.83
C THR A 427 4.48 17.87 11.59
N ARG A 428 3.63 18.89 11.75
CA ARG A 428 4.04 20.30 11.58
C ARG A 428 4.79 20.82 12.79
N SER A 429 4.38 20.40 13.99
CA SER A 429 4.99 20.80 15.25
C SER A 429 6.31 20.07 15.52
N LEU A 430 7.37 20.83 15.81
CA LEU A 430 8.70 20.28 16.09
C LEU A 430 8.69 19.37 17.33
N GLY A 431 9.23 18.16 17.19
CA GLY A 431 9.33 17.19 18.29
C GLY A 431 8.04 16.46 18.64
N VAL A 432 6.94 16.72 17.92
CA VAL A 432 5.67 16.01 18.10
C VAL A 432 5.64 14.76 17.24
N THR A 433 5.34 13.62 17.85
CA THR A 433 5.35 12.30 17.19
C THR A 433 4.01 11.94 16.54
N ARG A 434 2.90 12.51 17.02
CA ARG A 434 1.54 12.31 16.50
C ARG A 434 0.76 13.63 16.56
N GLU A 435 0.30 14.12 15.42
CA GLU A 435 -0.49 15.35 15.29
C GLU A 435 -1.21 15.35 13.94
N GLN A 436 -2.51 15.63 13.95
CA GLN A 436 -3.25 15.79 12.71
C GLN A 436 -2.70 16.97 11.91
N THR A 437 -2.14 16.67 10.73
CA THR A 437 -1.47 17.66 9.87
C THR A 437 -2.13 17.68 8.49
N PRO A 438 -3.24 18.42 8.32
CA PRO A 438 -4.03 18.41 7.09
C PRO A 438 -3.30 19.12 5.93
N THR A 439 -3.53 18.64 4.71
CA THR A 439 -3.13 19.36 3.49
C THR A 439 -4.15 20.45 3.11
N PRO A 440 -3.80 21.37 2.20
CA PRO A 440 -4.79 22.27 1.58
C PRO A 440 -5.96 21.52 0.90
N ASP A 441 -5.74 20.28 0.45
CA ASP A 441 -6.70 19.42 -0.23
C ASP A 441 -7.27 18.30 0.69
N ASP A 442 -7.23 18.48 2.03
CA ASP A 442 -7.63 17.48 3.03
C ASP A 442 -9.01 16.84 2.75
N HIS A 443 -9.98 17.65 2.33
CA HIS A 443 -11.33 17.20 2.01
C HIS A 443 -11.38 16.24 0.81
N VAL A 444 -10.49 16.39 -0.18
CA VAL A 444 -10.37 15.46 -1.31
C VAL A 444 -9.65 14.19 -0.85
N PHE A 445 -8.56 14.32 -0.10
CA PHE A 445 -7.82 13.17 0.43
C PHE A 445 -8.67 12.26 1.31
N ARG A 446 -9.48 12.84 2.21
CA ARG A 446 -10.41 12.08 3.06
C ARG A 446 -11.44 11.32 2.22
N TRP A 447 -11.95 11.94 1.16
CA TRP A 447 -12.86 11.25 0.24
C TRP A 447 -12.17 10.10 -0.49
N LEU A 448 -10.98 10.33 -1.04
CA LEU A 448 -10.20 9.31 -1.75
C LEU A 448 -9.89 8.13 -0.82
N ALA A 449 -9.46 8.40 0.41
CA ALA A 449 -9.18 7.38 1.42
C ALA A 449 -10.44 6.58 1.76
N PHE A 450 -11.55 7.28 2.01
CA PHE A 450 -12.83 6.65 2.33
C PHE A 450 -13.40 5.84 1.16
N SER A 451 -13.19 6.26 -0.09
CA SER A 451 -13.67 5.53 -1.27
C SER A 451 -13.06 4.13 -1.38
N TYR A 452 -11.79 3.97 -1.01
CA TYR A 452 -11.13 2.68 -0.91
C TYR A 452 -11.61 1.92 0.35
N ALA A 453 -11.55 2.56 1.52
CA ALA A 453 -11.86 1.90 2.80
C ALA A 453 -13.31 1.40 2.90
N SER A 454 -14.27 2.18 2.40
CA SER A 454 -15.71 1.85 2.45
C SER A 454 -16.13 0.73 1.49
N THR A 455 -15.33 0.48 0.45
CA THR A 455 -15.58 -0.61 -0.51
C THR A 455 -14.78 -1.87 -0.17
N HIS A 456 -13.80 -1.76 0.73
CA HIS A 456 -13.05 -2.90 1.24
C HIS A 456 -13.91 -3.65 2.25
N ARG A 457 -14.03 -4.97 2.11
CA ARG A 457 -15.00 -5.78 2.89
C ARG A 457 -14.83 -5.66 4.40
N LEU A 458 -13.59 -5.46 4.85
CA LEU A 458 -13.23 -5.49 6.27
C LEU A 458 -12.77 -4.14 6.83
N MET A 459 -12.38 -3.11 6.05
CA MET A 459 -11.70 -1.93 6.64
C MET A 459 -12.60 -1.13 7.58
N THR A 460 -13.88 -1.02 7.22
CA THR A 460 -14.93 -0.29 7.93
C THR A 460 -15.83 -1.19 8.80
N ASP A 461 -15.59 -2.50 8.84
CA ASP A 461 -16.41 -3.41 9.65
C ASP A 461 -16.13 -3.22 11.14
N ALA A 462 -17.11 -2.70 11.87
CA ALA A 462 -17.04 -2.47 13.31
C ALA A 462 -16.98 -3.77 14.14
N ASN A 463 -17.33 -4.92 13.55
CA ASN A 463 -17.28 -6.22 14.24
C ASN A 463 -15.93 -6.95 14.04
N ARG A 464 -15.05 -6.42 13.18
CA ARG A 464 -13.77 -7.06 12.92
C ARG A 464 -12.89 -7.04 14.15
N ARG A 465 -11.96 -7.98 14.20
CA ARG A 465 -10.87 -7.94 15.16
C ARG A 465 -9.81 -6.92 14.73
N VAL A 466 -9.29 -6.15 15.69
CA VAL A 466 -8.15 -5.25 15.49
C VAL A 466 -6.88 -6.05 15.18
N CYS A 467 -6.04 -5.62 14.22
CA CYS A 467 -4.79 -6.32 13.89
C CYS A 467 -3.85 -6.38 15.10
N HIS A 468 -3.44 -5.22 15.60
CA HIS A 468 -2.46 -5.14 16.68
C HIS A 468 -2.93 -4.31 17.86
N ARG A 469 -3.27 -3.03 17.66
CA ARG A 469 -3.49 -2.10 18.78
C ARG A 469 -4.58 -1.07 18.49
N GLU A 470 -4.53 -0.47 17.31
CA GLU A 470 -5.34 0.68 16.97
C GLU A 470 -6.53 0.25 16.12
N ASP A 471 -7.72 0.72 16.51
CA ASP A 471 -8.97 0.33 15.90
C ASP A 471 -9.41 1.38 14.88
N PHE A 472 -8.85 1.27 13.67
CA PHE A 472 -9.11 2.22 12.59
C PHE A 472 -10.54 2.17 12.04
N ALA A 473 -11.32 1.12 12.33
CA ALA A 473 -12.72 1.06 11.92
C ALA A 473 -13.56 2.18 12.58
N LYS A 474 -13.13 2.68 13.74
CA LYS A 474 -13.76 3.83 14.42
C LYS A 474 -13.57 5.15 13.68
N GLU A 475 -12.59 5.22 12.78
CA GLU A 475 -12.27 6.38 11.93
C GLU A 475 -12.55 6.06 10.46
N ASP A 476 -13.61 5.27 10.21
CA ASP A 476 -14.06 4.86 8.88
C ASP A 476 -12.96 4.15 8.05
N GLY A 477 -12.02 3.48 8.71
CA GLY A 477 -10.91 2.78 8.06
C GLY A 477 -9.87 3.72 7.46
N THR A 478 -9.82 4.98 7.88
CA THR A 478 -8.91 6.00 7.34
C THR A 478 -8.17 6.75 8.45
N ILE A 479 -6.99 7.29 8.16
CA ILE A 479 -6.26 8.13 9.10
C ILE A 479 -5.30 9.11 8.38
N ASN A 480 -5.14 10.32 8.92
CA ASN A 480 -4.06 11.21 8.47
C ASN A 480 -2.70 10.64 8.91
N GLY A 481 -1.72 10.57 8.01
CA GLY A 481 -0.44 9.91 8.28
C GLY A 481 0.26 10.43 9.53
N ALA A 482 0.40 11.75 9.66
CA ALA A 482 1.02 12.39 10.83
C ALA A 482 0.24 12.18 12.13
N SER A 483 -1.07 11.93 12.07
CA SER A 483 -1.91 11.57 13.23
C SER A 483 -1.61 10.14 13.72
N TRP A 484 -1.26 9.24 12.81
CA TRP A 484 -0.85 7.88 13.15
C TRP A 484 0.58 7.86 13.71
N HIS A 485 1.53 8.36 12.94
CA HIS A 485 2.93 8.57 13.35
C HIS A 485 3.65 9.48 12.35
N THR A 486 4.47 10.40 12.85
CA THR A 486 5.25 11.30 12.00
C THR A 486 6.27 10.55 11.16
N ALA A 487 6.25 10.76 9.84
CA ALA A 487 7.11 10.09 8.88
C ALA A 487 7.64 11.09 7.83
N PRO A 488 8.75 11.79 8.11
CA PRO A 488 9.36 12.70 7.14
C PRO A 488 9.96 11.95 5.96
N GLY A 489 9.92 12.55 4.77
CA GLY A 489 10.47 11.93 3.56
C GLY A 489 9.62 10.78 3.02
N SER A 490 8.31 10.80 3.29
CA SER A 490 7.39 9.80 2.75
C SER A 490 7.16 10.00 1.25
N MET A 491 6.86 8.89 0.56
CA MET A 491 6.49 8.90 -0.85
C MET A 491 5.20 9.70 -1.10
N ASN A 492 4.21 9.62 -0.19
CA ASN A 492 2.93 10.31 -0.35
C ASN A 492 3.13 11.84 -0.35
N ASP A 493 3.86 12.35 0.65
CA ASP A 493 4.13 13.78 0.80
C ASP A 493 4.98 14.29 -0.36
N PHE A 494 5.97 13.49 -0.82
CA PHE A 494 6.76 13.82 -2.00
C PHE A 494 5.90 13.96 -3.26
N SER A 495 5.04 12.98 -3.54
CA SER A 495 4.15 12.99 -4.70
C SER A 495 3.29 14.25 -4.73
N TYR A 496 2.66 14.58 -3.61
CA TYR A 496 1.82 15.77 -3.49
C TYR A 496 2.59 17.08 -3.59
N LEU A 497 3.79 17.17 -2.98
CA LEU A 497 4.55 18.42 -2.93
C LEU A 497 5.38 18.68 -4.20
N HIS A 498 5.86 17.64 -4.86
CA HIS A 498 6.78 17.73 -5.99
C HIS A 498 6.10 17.59 -7.36
N THR A 499 4.96 16.90 -7.43
CA THR A 499 4.25 16.62 -8.69
C THR A 499 2.79 17.13 -8.63
N ASN A 500 1.94 16.71 -9.57
CA ASN A 500 0.49 16.90 -9.50
C ASN A 500 -0.22 15.74 -8.77
N CYS A 501 0.48 14.62 -8.53
CA CYS A 501 -0.12 13.36 -8.13
C CYS A 501 -0.60 13.41 -6.68
N PHE A 502 -1.87 13.08 -6.47
CA PHE A 502 -2.39 12.82 -5.13
C PHE A 502 -2.10 11.37 -4.81
N GLU A 503 -1.30 11.09 -3.78
CA GLU A 503 -0.90 9.74 -3.42
C GLU A 503 -1.37 9.35 -2.01
N LEU A 504 -1.92 8.15 -1.89
CA LEU A 504 -2.35 7.53 -0.64
C LEU A 504 -1.59 6.23 -0.41
N SER A 505 -1.50 5.80 0.86
CA SER A 505 -0.98 4.47 1.21
C SER A 505 -2.11 3.61 1.78
N MET A 506 -2.35 2.44 1.18
CA MET A 506 -3.37 1.48 1.60
C MET A 506 -2.70 0.30 2.30
N TYR A 507 -2.99 0.11 3.57
CA TYR A 507 -2.56 -1.07 4.32
C TYR A 507 -3.64 -2.14 4.17
N VAL A 508 -3.37 -3.14 3.33
CA VAL A 508 -4.40 -4.03 2.77
C VAL A 508 -4.61 -5.33 3.57
N GLY A 509 -3.89 -5.53 4.67
CA GLY A 509 -3.99 -6.75 5.47
C GLY A 509 -3.14 -6.73 6.73
N CYS A 510 -3.60 -7.41 7.79
CA CYS A 510 -2.88 -7.53 9.06
C CYS A 510 -1.60 -8.36 8.94
N ASP A 511 -1.63 -9.43 8.14
CA ASP A 511 -0.45 -10.24 7.82
C ASP A 511 0.30 -9.58 6.67
N LYS A 512 1.60 -9.36 6.86
CA LYS A 512 2.45 -8.77 5.82
C LYS A 512 2.71 -9.76 4.67
N PHE A 513 2.77 -11.04 4.98
CA PHE A 513 3.06 -12.11 4.03
C PHE A 513 2.08 -13.28 4.25
N PRO A 514 0.79 -13.10 3.90
CA PRO A 514 -0.23 -14.12 4.09
C PRO A 514 0.09 -15.39 3.31
N HIS A 515 -0.38 -16.53 3.79
CA HIS A 515 -0.15 -17.80 3.10
C HIS A 515 -0.93 -17.87 1.78
N GLU A 516 -0.42 -18.62 0.78
CA GLU A 516 -1.02 -18.69 -0.57
C GLU A 516 -2.50 -19.07 -0.56
N SER A 517 -2.92 -19.93 0.39
CA SER A 517 -4.31 -20.35 0.55
C SER A 517 -5.27 -19.22 0.94
N GLU A 518 -4.75 -18.06 1.33
CA GLU A 518 -5.53 -16.89 1.76
C GLU A 518 -5.66 -15.83 0.66
N LEU A 519 -4.82 -15.89 -0.38
CA LEU A 519 -4.83 -14.94 -1.49
C LEU A 519 -6.19 -14.80 -2.19
N PRO A 520 -6.99 -15.87 -2.41
CA PRO A 520 -8.32 -15.72 -3.01
C PRO A 520 -9.28 -14.86 -2.18
N GLU A 521 -9.24 -14.98 -0.86
CA GLU A 521 -10.07 -14.19 0.05
C GLU A 521 -9.58 -12.74 0.10
N GLU A 522 -8.26 -12.53 0.16
CA GLU A 522 -7.68 -11.19 0.16
C GLU A 522 -7.91 -10.44 -1.16
N TRP A 523 -7.90 -11.16 -2.28
CA TRP A 523 -8.31 -10.61 -3.57
C TRP A 523 -9.75 -10.12 -3.54
N GLU A 524 -10.68 -10.95 -3.06
CA GLU A 524 -12.08 -10.60 -2.97
C GLU A 524 -12.36 -9.47 -1.97
N ASN A 525 -11.53 -9.32 -0.93
CA ASN A 525 -11.58 -8.19 0.01
C ASN A 525 -11.19 -6.86 -0.65
N ASN A 526 -10.27 -6.87 -1.62
CA ASN A 526 -9.65 -5.68 -2.22
C ASN A 526 -10.09 -5.37 -3.66
N ARG A 527 -10.58 -6.35 -4.44
CA ARG A 527 -10.86 -6.21 -5.89
C ARG A 527 -11.70 -4.98 -6.20
N GLU A 528 -12.82 -4.82 -5.51
CA GLU A 528 -13.72 -3.68 -5.74
C GLU A 528 -13.07 -2.36 -5.34
N SER A 529 -12.36 -2.31 -4.21
CA SER A 529 -11.66 -1.12 -3.74
C SER A 529 -10.57 -0.64 -4.70
N LEU A 530 -9.83 -1.57 -5.29
CA LEU A 530 -8.80 -1.27 -6.30
C LEU A 530 -9.43 -0.62 -7.53
N LEU A 531 -10.56 -1.14 -8.02
CA LEU A 531 -11.28 -0.58 -9.17
C LEU A 531 -11.89 0.79 -8.84
N VAL A 532 -12.61 0.91 -7.73
CA VAL A 532 -13.28 2.16 -7.32
C VAL A 532 -12.28 3.29 -7.08
N PHE A 533 -11.12 2.99 -6.52
CA PHE A 533 -10.08 3.98 -6.32
C PHE A 533 -9.45 4.44 -7.64
N MET A 534 -9.20 3.54 -8.60
CA MET A 534 -8.77 3.92 -9.95
C MET A 534 -9.79 4.86 -10.61
N GLU A 535 -11.08 4.55 -10.50
CA GLU A 535 -12.15 5.38 -11.04
C GLU A 535 -12.19 6.80 -10.44
N GLN A 536 -11.66 7.01 -9.23
CA GLN A 536 -11.58 8.36 -8.62
C GLN A 536 -10.65 9.32 -9.38
N VAL A 537 -9.77 8.83 -10.26
CA VAL A 537 -8.92 9.69 -11.09
C VAL A 537 -9.73 10.61 -12.01
N HIS A 538 -10.97 10.20 -12.30
CA HIS A 538 -11.94 10.94 -13.11
C HIS A 538 -12.77 11.95 -12.32
N ARG A 539 -12.34 12.38 -11.13
CA ARG A 539 -13.09 13.36 -10.33
C ARG A 539 -12.56 14.79 -10.53
N GLY A 540 -13.42 15.76 -10.24
CA GLY A 540 -13.05 17.17 -10.21
C GLY A 540 -13.20 17.81 -11.58
N ILE A 541 -12.16 18.52 -12.02
CA ILE A 541 -12.13 19.18 -13.32
C ILE A 541 -10.93 18.72 -14.14
N LYS A 542 -11.10 18.62 -15.46
CA LYS A 542 -9.99 18.44 -16.41
C LYS A 542 -10.11 19.41 -17.56
N GLY A 543 -9.05 19.69 -18.29
CA GLY A 543 -9.13 20.57 -19.46
C GLY A 543 -7.77 20.89 -20.05
N VAL A 544 -7.77 21.73 -21.08
CA VAL A 544 -6.57 22.14 -21.81
C VAL A 544 -6.38 23.66 -21.75
N VAL A 545 -5.17 24.11 -21.45
CA VAL A 545 -4.74 25.50 -21.55
C VAL A 545 -4.10 25.73 -22.91
N ARG A 546 -4.72 26.59 -23.73
CA ARG A 546 -4.30 26.87 -25.10
C ARG A 546 -3.91 28.33 -25.31
N ASP A 547 -3.03 28.57 -26.27
CA ASP A 547 -2.80 29.91 -26.82
C ASP A 547 -3.90 30.31 -27.83
N MET A 548 -3.84 31.56 -28.31
CA MET A 548 -4.79 32.07 -29.32
C MET A 548 -4.70 31.36 -30.68
N GLN A 549 -3.67 30.54 -30.91
CA GLN A 549 -3.50 29.71 -32.10
C GLN A 549 -4.00 28.28 -31.88
N GLY A 550 -4.54 27.96 -30.70
CA GLY A 550 -5.06 26.65 -30.34
C GLY A 550 -4.01 25.64 -29.90
N ARG A 551 -2.74 26.04 -29.74
CA ARG A 551 -1.67 25.15 -29.26
C ARG A 551 -1.69 25.04 -27.74
N GLY A 552 -1.48 23.83 -27.22
CA GLY A 552 -1.30 23.58 -25.80
C GLY A 552 -0.14 24.38 -25.19
N ILE A 553 -0.31 24.85 -23.96
CA ILE A 553 0.72 25.57 -23.21
C ILE A 553 1.19 24.69 -22.06
N PRO A 554 2.40 24.11 -22.13
CA PRO A 554 2.93 23.29 -21.05
C PRO A 554 3.31 24.12 -19.83
N ASN A 555 3.33 23.49 -18.66
CA ASN A 555 3.72 24.11 -17.39
C ASN A 555 2.93 25.38 -17.01
N ALA A 556 1.77 25.61 -17.64
CA ALA A 556 0.80 26.58 -17.15
C ALA A 556 0.28 26.15 -15.77
N ILE A 557 0.15 27.11 -14.87
CA ILE A 557 -0.29 26.92 -13.48
C ILE A 557 -1.79 27.11 -13.41
N ILE A 558 -2.48 26.12 -12.83
CA ILE A 558 -3.90 26.16 -12.52
C ILE A 558 -4.08 26.31 -11.01
N SER A 559 -4.70 27.41 -10.59
CA SER A 559 -4.96 27.73 -9.19
C SER A 559 -6.46 27.76 -8.92
N VAL A 560 -6.90 27.16 -7.81
CA VAL A 560 -8.29 27.17 -7.36
C VAL A 560 -8.43 28.13 -6.18
N GLU A 561 -9.37 29.08 -6.27
CA GLU A 561 -9.61 30.03 -5.18
C GLU A 561 -9.98 29.28 -3.89
N GLY A 562 -9.28 29.58 -2.79
CA GLY A 562 -9.49 28.95 -1.48
C GLY A 562 -8.62 27.72 -1.20
N ILE A 563 -7.95 27.16 -2.20
CA ILE A 563 -7.06 26.00 -2.02
C ILE A 563 -5.61 26.41 -2.27
N SER A 564 -4.78 26.35 -1.23
CA SER A 564 -3.38 26.77 -1.28
C SER A 564 -2.43 25.68 -1.81
N HIS A 565 -2.79 25.08 -2.94
CA HIS A 565 -1.96 24.12 -3.66
C HIS A 565 -2.34 24.16 -5.14
N ASP A 566 -1.48 24.71 -6.00
CA ASP A 566 -1.75 24.80 -7.45
C ASP A 566 -1.24 23.53 -8.18
N ILE A 567 -1.64 23.33 -9.43
CA ILE A 567 -1.10 22.25 -10.30
C ILE A 567 -0.50 22.84 -11.57
N ARG A 568 0.22 22.00 -12.33
CA ARG A 568 0.76 22.34 -13.65
C ARG A 568 0.13 21.51 -14.75
N THR A 569 0.02 22.12 -15.92
CA THR A 569 -0.34 21.40 -17.15
C THR A 569 0.80 20.51 -17.66
N ALA A 570 0.45 19.39 -18.28
CA ALA A 570 1.36 18.48 -18.95
C ALA A 570 1.87 19.06 -20.28
N ALA A 571 2.59 18.25 -21.06
CA ALA A 571 3.30 18.70 -22.26
C ALA A 571 2.37 19.33 -23.33
N ASP A 572 1.16 18.80 -23.48
CA ASP A 572 0.16 19.27 -24.44
C ASP A 572 -0.81 20.29 -23.85
N GLY A 573 -0.51 20.80 -22.66
CA GLY A 573 -1.27 21.87 -21.99
C GLY A 573 -2.51 21.38 -21.25
N ASP A 574 -2.77 20.09 -21.21
CA ASP A 574 -3.84 19.47 -20.45
C ASP A 574 -3.51 19.34 -18.96
N TYR A 575 -4.55 19.28 -18.14
CA TYR A 575 -4.45 19.18 -16.70
C TYR A 575 -5.67 18.47 -16.11
N TRP A 576 -5.48 17.95 -14.90
CA TRP A 576 -6.52 17.35 -14.07
C TRP A 576 -6.39 17.90 -12.67
N ARG A 577 -7.50 18.37 -12.10
CA ARG A 577 -7.57 18.88 -10.74
C ARG A 577 -8.69 18.16 -10.00
N LEU A 578 -8.29 17.22 -9.15
CA LEU A 578 -9.19 16.50 -8.25
C LEU A 578 -9.84 17.49 -7.27
N LEU A 579 -11.16 17.49 -7.23
CA LEU A 579 -11.99 18.35 -6.40
C LEU A 579 -13.26 17.60 -6.01
N ASN A 580 -13.82 17.95 -4.85
CA ASN A 580 -15.15 17.49 -4.48
C ASN A 580 -16.23 18.28 -5.23
N PRO A 581 -17.50 17.82 -5.24
CA PRO A 581 -18.60 18.54 -5.88
C PRO A 581 -18.76 19.96 -5.34
N GLY A 582 -18.94 20.93 -6.24
CA GLY A 582 -19.05 22.34 -5.88
C GLY A 582 -18.71 23.31 -7.02
N GLU A 583 -18.94 24.59 -6.78
CA GLU A 583 -18.54 25.68 -7.68
C GLU A 583 -17.19 26.27 -7.29
N TYR A 584 -16.27 26.35 -8.24
CA TYR A 584 -14.91 26.83 -8.01
C TYR A 584 -14.55 27.97 -8.96
N ARG A 585 -13.89 29.01 -8.45
CA ARG A 585 -13.19 29.98 -9.31
C ARG A 585 -11.79 29.47 -9.59
N VAL A 586 -11.55 29.16 -10.86
CA VAL A 586 -10.29 28.57 -11.33
C VAL A 586 -9.57 29.57 -12.20
N SER A 587 -8.26 29.71 -12.01
CA SER A 587 -7.42 30.61 -12.79
C SER A 587 -6.27 29.88 -13.45
N ALA A 588 -5.99 30.20 -14.70
CA ALA A 588 -4.86 29.70 -15.45
C ALA A 588 -3.85 30.84 -15.72
N ARG A 589 -2.57 30.57 -15.47
CA ARG A 589 -1.47 31.49 -15.78
C ARG A 589 -0.26 30.75 -16.32
N ALA A 590 0.47 31.37 -17.25
CA ALA A 590 1.73 30.85 -17.74
C ALA A 590 2.74 31.99 -17.92
N GLU A 591 4.03 31.70 -17.87
CA GLU A 591 5.05 32.72 -18.08
C GLU A 591 4.92 33.34 -19.47
N GLY A 592 4.86 34.68 -19.52
CA GLY A 592 4.67 35.41 -20.77
C GLY A 592 3.22 35.50 -21.27
N TYR A 593 2.24 34.92 -20.56
CA TYR A 593 0.80 34.98 -20.86
C TYR A 593 0.00 35.74 -19.79
N SER A 594 -1.19 36.22 -20.16
CA SER A 594 -2.12 36.89 -19.26
C SER A 594 -2.86 35.90 -18.36
N LEU A 595 -3.00 36.21 -17.08
CA LEU A 595 -3.86 35.48 -16.15
C LEU A 595 -5.31 35.52 -16.63
N THR A 596 -5.98 34.37 -16.65
CA THR A 596 -7.41 34.26 -16.96
C THR A 596 -8.11 33.47 -15.88
N SER A 597 -9.26 33.93 -15.43
CA SER A 597 -10.06 33.29 -14.38
C SER A 597 -11.48 33.04 -14.87
N LYS A 598 -12.05 31.90 -14.49
CA LYS A 598 -13.43 31.53 -14.80
C LYS A 598 -14.02 30.68 -13.68
N LYS A 599 -15.33 30.50 -13.71
CA LYS A 599 -16.02 29.54 -12.83
C LYS A 599 -16.04 28.18 -13.51
N CYS A 600 -15.72 27.13 -12.76
CA CYS A 600 -15.88 25.74 -13.17
C CYS A 600 -16.64 24.99 -12.07
N GLU A 601 -17.55 24.11 -12.49
CA GLU A 601 -18.44 23.37 -11.62
C GLU A 601 -18.04 21.90 -11.61
N VAL A 602 -18.05 21.28 -10.43
CA VAL A 602 -17.81 19.86 -10.25
C VAL A 602 -19.12 19.20 -9.88
N GLY A 603 -19.59 18.30 -10.74
CA GLY A 603 -20.84 17.56 -10.52
C GLY A 603 -20.71 16.47 -9.45
N TYR A 604 -21.86 15.87 -9.10
CA TYR A 604 -21.92 14.71 -8.21
C TYR A 604 -21.70 13.39 -8.95
N GLU A 605 -21.92 13.36 -10.27
CA GLU A 605 -21.71 12.17 -11.10
C GLU A 605 -20.20 11.89 -11.28
N MET A 606 -19.87 10.63 -11.57
CA MET A 606 -18.51 10.25 -11.95
C MET A 606 -18.15 10.85 -13.31
N GLY A 607 -16.93 11.38 -13.44
CA GLY A 607 -16.46 12.06 -14.65
C GLY A 607 -16.03 13.50 -14.36
N ALA A 608 -14.85 13.87 -14.84
CA ALA A 608 -14.27 15.18 -14.55
C ALA A 608 -14.90 16.23 -15.47
N THR A 609 -15.39 17.33 -14.89
CA THR A 609 -16.00 18.40 -15.68
C THR A 609 -14.94 19.09 -16.54
N ARG A 610 -15.23 19.26 -17.83
CA ARG A 610 -14.32 19.94 -18.75
C ARG A 610 -14.24 21.44 -18.49
N CYS A 611 -13.03 21.94 -18.29
CA CYS A 611 -12.74 23.31 -17.88
C CYS A 611 -11.56 23.90 -18.69
N ASP A 612 -11.68 24.04 -20.01
CA ASP A 612 -10.63 24.60 -20.88
C ASP A 612 -10.32 26.11 -20.72
N PHE A 613 -9.06 26.51 -20.94
CA PHE A 613 -8.64 27.91 -20.91
C PHE A 613 -7.99 28.32 -22.24
N THR A 614 -8.23 29.56 -22.67
CA THR A 614 -7.47 30.20 -23.75
C THR A 614 -6.84 31.47 -23.20
N ILE A 615 -5.51 31.54 -23.21
CA ILE A 615 -4.76 32.66 -22.62
C ILE A 615 -3.94 33.40 -23.67
N SER A 616 -3.92 34.73 -23.56
CA SER A 616 -3.25 35.60 -24.53
C SER A 616 -1.83 35.95 -24.10
N ARG A 617 -0.91 36.14 -25.06
CA ARG A 617 0.45 36.58 -24.75
C ARG A 617 0.47 38.03 -24.27
N THR A 618 1.25 38.31 -23.25
CA THR A 618 1.46 39.66 -22.72
C THR A 618 2.19 40.56 -23.71
N ASN A 619 1.95 41.88 -23.64
CA ASN A 619 2.66 42.84 -24.50
C ASN A 619 4.18 42.80 -24.28
N LEU A 620 4.63 42.58 -23.04
CA LEU A 620 6.05 42.44 -22.70
C LEU A 620 6.71 41.21 -23.33
N SER A 621 6.03 40.06 -23.36
CA SER A 621 6.59 38.85 -24.00
C SER A 621 6.64 38.99 -25.52
N ARG A 622 5.64 39.63 -26.13
CA ARG A 622 5.66 39.99 -27.56
C ARG A 622 6.82 40.92 -27.89
N ILE A 623 7.07 41.93 -27.06
CA ILE A 623 8.19 42.85 -27.24
C ILE A 623 9.52 42.12 -27.12
N LYS A 624 9.72 41.27 -26.09
CA LYS A 624 10.96 40.49 -25.92
C LYS A 624 11.27 39.61 -27.14
N GLU A 625 10.27 38.89 -27.66
CA GLU A 625 10.47 38.04 -28.85
C GLU A 625 10.81 38.88 -30.09
N ILE A 626 10.15 40.02 -30.30
CA ILE A 626 10.51 40.93 -31.40
C ILE A 626 11.95 41.42 -31.21
N MET A 627 12.38 41.74 -29.99
CA MET A 627 13.74 42.17 -29.72
C MET A 627 14.79 41.08 -29.99
N GLU A 628 14.51 39.83 -29.61
CA GLU A 628 15.35 38.67 -29.92
C GLU A 628 15.40 38.39 -31.43
N ARG A 629 14.25 38.41 -32.11
CA ARG A 629 14.14 38.11 -33.54
C ARG A 629 14.79 39.18 -34.43
N PHE A 630 14.87 40.42 -33.97
CA PHE A 630 15.53 41.54 -34.67
C PHE A 630 16.90 41.92 -34.09
N ASN A 631 17.46 41.11 -33.18
CA ASN A 631 18.79 41.28 -32.60
C ASN A 631 19.03 42.67 -31.94
N LYS A 632 18.00 43.22 -31.27
CA LYS A 632 18.06 44.55 -30.61
C LYS A 632 18.22 44.39 -29.10
N GLN A 633 19.24 45.00 -28.51
CA GLN A 633 19.46 45.01 -27.05
C GLN A 633 18.40 45.86 -26.29
N PRO A 634 18.14 45.56 -25.00
CA PRO A 634 17.15 46.29 -24.19
C PRO A 634 17.46 47.78 -24.10
N ILE A 635 16.48 48.63 -24.43
CA ILE A 635 16.53 50.05 -24.07
C ILE A 635 16.35 50.12 -22.55
N ARG A 636 17.42 50.46 -21.82
CA ARG A 636 17.33 50.76 -20.38
C ARG A 636 16.44 51.97 -20.17
N LEU A 637 15.21 51.76 -19.70
CA LEU A 637 14.34 52.85 -19.26
C LEU A 637 14.93 53.47 -17.98
N PRO A 638 15.11 54.80 -17.89
CA PRO A 638 15.62 55.43 -16.68
C PRO A 638 14.61 55.27 -15.54
N VAL A 639 15.05 54.68 -14.43
CA VAL A 639 14.29 54.64 -13.18
C VAL A 639 14.14 56.08 -12.68
N ARG A 640 12.91 56.62 -12.71
CA ARG A 640 12.59 57.87 -12.02
C ARG A 640 12.72 57.63 -10.51
N GLN A 641 13.75 58.21 -9.91
CA GLN A 641 13.86 58.32 -8.45
C GLN A 641 12.69 59.15 -7.91
N LEU A 642 11.77 58.51 -7.20
CA LEU A 642 10.80 59.18 -6.34
C LEU A 642 11.57 59.84 -5.18
N GLN A 643 11.76 61.16 -5.27
CA GLN A 643 12.30 61.95 -4.18
C GLN A 643 11.35 61.90 -2.98
N ALA A 644 11.85 61.37 -1.86
CA ALA A 644 11.21 61.40 -0.57
C ALA A 644 11.00 62.85 -0.10
N ARG A 645 9.73 63.26 0.05
CA ARG A 645 9.36 64.48 0.76
C ARG A 645 9.73 64.32 2.24
N ARG A 646 10.80 65.01 2.67
CA ARG A 646 11.15 65.22 4.08
C ARG A 646 10.02 65.97 4.80
N SER A 647 9.41 65.31 5.79
CA SER A 647 8.60 65.95 6.82
C SER A 647 9.50 66.82 7.71
N ARG A 648 9.24 68.13 7.70
CA ARG A 648 9.93 69.13 8.52
C ARG A 648 9.30 69.13 9.91
N GLU A 649 10.04 68.69 10.91
CA GLU A 649 9.72 68.90 12.33
C GLU A 649 9.58 70.40 12.62
N ARG A 650 8.47 70.80 13.24
CA ARG A 650 8.32 72.08 13.95
C ARG A 650 8.55 71.82 15.44
N ARG A 651 9.66 72.33 15.96
CA ARG A 651 9.84 72.66 17.38
C ARG A 651 9.51 74.13 17.61
N LEU A 652 9.21 74.45 18.87
CA LEU A 652 8.86 75.73 19.52
C LEU A 652 7.34 75.93 19.65
N GLY A 653 6.73 76.05 20.83
CA GLY A 653 7.26 76.24 22.19
C GLY A 653 6.27 77.13 22.94
N THR A 654 5.70 76.59 24.03
CA THR A 654 5.10 77.16 25.26
C THR A 654 3.93 76.29 25.68
#